data_AF-A0A9Q0FF66-F1
#
_entry.id   AF-A0A9Q0FF66-F1
#
_cell.length_a   1.000
_cell.length_b   1.000
_cell.length_c   1.000
_cell.angle_alpha   90.00
_cell.angle_beta   90.00
_cell.angle_gamma   90.00
#
_symmetry.space_group_name_H-M   'P 1'
#
loop_
_entity.id
_entity.type
_entity.pdbx_description
1 polymer ?
#
loop_
_entity_poly.entity_id
_entity_poly.type
_entity_poly.pdbx_seq_one_letter_code
_entity_poly.pdbx_strand_id
1 'polypeptide(L)'
;MRMAKFFFHNYTLHYFILLQLCIISTSSARPSINVLKYGAKPNGITDSTQAFLDAWTAACACESSTMIYIPKGRYLLSPLSFQGDECKSPEITVRIDGTLVAPLDYMVLAKSENWINFNKVSGVSILGGALDAKGTGLWACKAAGNYNCPTGATTLRFSNSNNISINGLLSLNSQMFHIAINGCENVIVQRVRVIAAGDSPNTDGIHIQLSKNVTVMYSTIQTGDDCISIGPGSENLWIEGVRCGPGHGISIGSLGKDKEEPGVQNVTVTRSIFADTTNGFRIKSWARPSNGFVQGVRFVGALMRNVQNPIVIDQHYCPHNSNCPNQESGIQVSDVLYQGIRGSSATQIAVKFDCSCTNPCKDIKLQGVNLTFVDQEAQSSCSNAAGIALGRVLPETSMAKLLCLNIVVLALLAFPTISTSSAIASYNVLKYGAKPNGKTDSTQAFLDAWNAACASESSTLIYVPKGRYLLGSLAFKGDGCKSPDITIRIDGTLIAPEDYRILGQSASWISFEKVNGVSVVGGALDAKGSPLWACKATGNNCPSGATVSSLVSLNSQMFHIVINGCQDVLVQGVRVIAAGDSPNTDGIHVQLSKNVVIMNSSIKTGDDCISIGPGTENLWIEGVKCGPGHGISIGSLAKDAEEQGVQNVTVKRTIFADTQNGFRIKSWARPSNGFVQGVRFIGAIMHNVQNPILIDQHYCPHNLNCPTQVSGVQISDVLYRGIRGTSATPVAIKFDCSSKNPCKGIRMEDVNLTYLNQAAQSSCSNANGNVAGQVSTINVIKYGAKPHGKTDSTQAFLNAWIAACGCESPTTIYVPKGRYLLGSLDLQGKKCKSPKITIKIDGTLVAPEDYRILGQCKSWISFEDVTNVSILVCALDAKGSSLWACKAAKGNCPKGATTISFWNSKNIKIKGLRSLNAQLYHIVVNGCENVLVKRVRTIAPGDSPNTDGIHVELSKNVVIKNSAMKAGDDCISIGRGTVDLRIEGVKCGPGHGISLAKEEDEPGVQNVTVKRTVFTGSTNGFRIKSWARHSNGFERGVRFVGAVMHNVQFPIIIDQDYCPHNLNCPKQVS
;
A
#
# COMPACT_ATOMS: atom_id res chain seq x y z
N MET A 1 -46.71 63.31 -29.29
CA MET A 1 -48.01 62.61 -29.21
C MET A 1 -47.95 61.69 -28.00
N ARG A 2 -48.49 62.10 -26.85
CA ARG A 2 -49.91 61.99 -26.40
C ARG A 2 -50.36 60.55 -26.10
N MET A 3 -50.58 60.31 -24.79
CA MET A 3 -51.76 59.64 -24.16
C MET A 3 -51.87 58.11 -24.31
N ALA A 4 -52.33 57.28 -23.35
CA ALA A 4 -53.01 57.39 -22.03
C ALA A 4 -52.69 56.09 -21.22
N LYS A 5 -52.47 56.09 -19.89
CA LYS A 5 -53.40 56.09 -18.73
C LYS A 5 -54.52 55.00 -18.68
N PHE A 6 -54.27 54.00 -17.83
CA PHE A 6 -55.08 53.54 -16.66
C PHE A 6 -56.33 52.63 -16.77
N PHE A 7 -56.42 51.75 -15.74
CA PHE A 7 -57.46 50.77 -15.28
C PHE A 7 -57.37 49.36 -15.90
N PHE A 8 -57.07 48.28 -15.16
CA PHE A 8 -57.80 47.78 -13.98
C PHE A 8 -56.92 47.03 -12.95
N HIS A 9 -57.42 47.03 -11.71
CA HIS A 9 -56.90 46.41 -10.49
C HIS A 9 -57.48 44.99 -10.30
N ASN A 10 -56.73 44.13 -9.58
CA ASN A 10 -57.11 42.82 -9.01
C ASN A 10 -57.25 41.62 -9.97
N TYR A 11 -56.17 40.83 -10.09
CA TYR A 11 -56.10 39.36 -9.89
C TYR A 11 -54.72 38.87 -10.36
N THR A 12 -53.64 39.08 -9.59
CA THR A 12 -52.35 38.37 -9.78
C THR A 12 -51.39 38.50 -8.59
N LEU A 13 -51.92 38.72 -7.38
CA LEU A 13 -51.12 38.80 -6.14
C LEU A 13 -50.81 37.41 -5.53
N HIS A 14 -50.86 36.34 -6.34
CA HIS A 14 -50.49 34.97 -5.92
C HIS A 14 -49.41 34.31 -6.80
N TYR A 15 -48.89 35.00 -7.84
CA TYR A 15 -47.89 34.41 -8.75
C TYR A 15 -46.54 35.12 -8.82
N PHE A 16 -46.39 36.30 -8.22
CA PHE A 16 -45.12 37.06 -8.26
C PHE A 16 -44.23 36.94 -7.01
N ILE A 17 -44.65 36.20 -5.99
CA ILE A 17 -43.81 35.82 -4.83
C ILE A 17 -43.02 34.52 -5.11
N LEU A 18 -43.25 33.86 -6.25
CA LEU A 18 -42.61 32.60 -6.62
C LEU A 18 -41.43 32.72 -7.61
N LEU A 19 -41.08 33.92 -8.09
CA LEU A 19 -40.06 34.06 -9.16
C LEU A 19 -38.83 34.95 -8.84
N GLN A 20 -38.62 35.38 -7.59
CA GLN A 20 -37.38 36.08 -7.16
C GLN A 20 -36.41 35.23 -6.33
N LEU A 21 -36.55 33.90 -6.35
CA LEU A 21 -35.61 32.95 -5.74
C LEU A 21 -34.92 32.10 -6.81
N CYS A 22 -34.01 32.71 -7.56
CA CYS A 22 -32.96 32.08 -8.40
C CYS A 22 -32.33 33.24 -9.20
N ILE A 23 -31.03 33.55 -9.24
CA ILE A 23 -29.84 32.70 -9.30
C ILE A 23 -28.64 33.54 -8.78
N ILE A 24 -28.07 33.15 -7.64
CA ILE A 24 -26.70 33.51 -7.22
C ILE A 24 -26.01 32.19 -6.86
N SER A 25 -25.26 31.61 -7.79
CA SER A 25 -24.58 30.32 -7.55
C SER A 25 -23.21 30.55 -6.94
N THR A 26 -23.18 30.52 -5.61
CA THR A 26 -21.99 30.51 -4.76
C THR A 26 -21.15 29.25 -5.00
N SER A 27 -19.84 29.41 -5.17
CA SER A 27 -18.93 28.26 -5.22
C SER A 27 -18.71 27.69 -3.80
N SER A 28 -19.56 26.74 -3.44
CA SER A 28 -19.61 26.08 -2.13
C SER A 28 -18.33 25.29 -1.84
N ALA A 29 -17.78 25.42 -0.63
CA ALA A 29 -16.85 24.42 -0.08
C ALA A 29 -17.54 23.05 -0.11
N ARG A 30 -16.83 21.93 -0.31
CA ARG A 30 -17.45 20.59 -0.15
C ARG A 30 -18.19 20.60 1.19
N PRO A 31 -19.54 20.51 1.22
CA PRO A 31 -20.27 20.61 2.47
C PRO A 31 -19.70 19.58 3.44
N SER A 32 -19.26 20.04 4.60
CA SER A 32 -18.79 19.16 5.66
C SER A 32 -19.91 19.03 6.67
N ILE A 33 -20.60 17.91 6.57
CA ILE A 33 -21.73 17.55 7.40
C ILE A 33 -21.16 16.84 8.62
N ASN A 34 -20.94 17.62 9.68
CA ASN A 34 -20.48 17.09 10.94
C ASN A 34 -21.67 16.49 11.70
N VAL A 35 -21.62 15.20 12.02
CA VAL A 35 -22.69 14.47 12.71
C VAL A 35 -23.10 15.10 14.05
N LEU A 36 -22.19 15.84 14.71
CA LEU A 36 -22.50 16.57 15.94
C LEU A 36 -23.56 17.66 15.73
N LYS A 37 -23.62 18.26 14.54
CA LYS A 37 -24.63 19.27 14.20
C LYS A 37 -26.04 18.69 14.06
N TYR A 38 -26.12 17.38 13.86
CA TYR A 38 -27.37 16.63 13.75
C TYR A 38 -27.72 15.93 15.08
N GLY A 39 -27.03 16.28 16.17
CA GLY A 39 -27.34 15.79 17.51
C GLY A 39 -26.53 14.57 17.95
N ALA A 40 -25.61 14.04 17.14
CA ALA A 40 -24.78 12.90 17.53
C ALA A 40 -23.96 13.24 18.79
N LYS A 41 -23.85 12.28 19.71
CA LYS A 41 -23.13 12.46 20.98
C LYS A 41 -21.91 11.53 21.06
N PRO A 42 -20.70 12.07 21.27
CA PRO A 42 -19.45 11.30 21.25
C PRO A 42 -19.15 10.54 22.56
N ASN A 43 -20.17 10.09 23.30
CA ASN A 43 -20.04 9.46 24.63
C ASN A 43 -20.13 7.93 24.62
N GLY A 44 -20.56 7.31 23.51
CA GLY A 44 -20.74 5.86 23.37
C GLY A 44 -21.95 5.29 24.13
N ILE A 45 -22.84 6.16 24.62
CA ILE A 45 -24.00 5.79 25.44
C ILE A 45 -25.30 6.31 24.82
N THR A 46 -25.31 7.55 24.33
CA THR A 46 -26.49 8.15 23.72
C THR A 46 -26.60 7.69 22.27
N ASP A 47 -27.77 7.13 21.91
CA ASP A 47 -28.04 6.70 20.54
C ASP A 47 -27.92 7.88 19.57
N SER A 48 -27.01 7.75 18.61
CA SER A 48 -26.71 8.74 17.58
C SER A 48 -27.24 8.33 16.19
N THR A 49 -28.05 7.27 16.11
CA THR A 49 -28.52 6.69 14.83
C THR A 49 -29.26 7.71 13.98
N GLN A 50 -30.23 8.40 14.57
CA GLN A 50 -31.00 9.42 13.84
C GLN A 50 -30.10 10.55 13.34
N ALA A 51 -29.14 11.00 14.16
CA ALA A 51 -28.19 12.02 13.76
C ALA A 51 -27.33 11.61 12.54
N PHE A 52 -27.00 10.33 12.43
CA PHE A 52 -26.27 9.78 11.29
C PHE A 52 -27.17 9.66 10.05
N LEU A 53 -28.42 9.24 10.22
CA LEU A 53 -29.41 9.21 9.14
C LEU A 53 -29.69 10.61 8.61
N ASP A 54 -29.88 11.60 9.49
CA ASP A 54 -30.11 12.99 9.11
C ASP A 54 -28.87 13.58 8.42
N ALA A 55 -27.67 13.27 8.92
CA ALA A 55 -26.42 13.66 8.27
C ALA A 55 -26.30 13.02 6.88
N TRP A 56 -26.71 11.75 6.71
CA TRP A 56 -26.74 11.11 5.40
C TRP A 56 -27.78 11.75 4.49
N THR A 57 -29.02 11.94 4.94
CA THR A 57 -30.08 12.59 4.17
C THR A 57 -29.64 13.96 3.69
N ALA A 58 -29.04 14.77 4.57
CA ALA A 58 -28.47 16.05 4.21
C ALA A 58 -27.32 15.91 3.20
N ALA A 59 -26.44 14.92 3.37
CA ALA A 59 -25.34 14.67 2.44
C ALA A 59 -25.82 14.21 1.07
N CYS A 60 -26.88 13.44 1.06
CA CYS A 60 -27.45 12.78 -0.10
C CYS A 60 -28.31 13.74 -0.92
N ALA A 61 -28.99 14.69 -0.25
CA ALA A 61 -29.71 15.78 -0.90
C ALA A 61 -28.78 16.83 -1.56
N CYS A 62 -27.49 16.85 -1.20
CA CYS A 62 -26.54 17.76 -1.81
C CYS A 62 -26.26 17.36 -3.27
N GLU A 63 -26.43 18.26 -4.22
CA GLU A 63 -26.09 18.03 -5.64
C GLU A 63 -24.58 18.12 -5.94
N SER A 64 -23.74 18.18 -4.90
CA SER A 64 -22.28 18.30 -5.00
C SER A 64 -21.57 17.32 -4.07
N SER A 65 -20.33 16.92 -4.41
CA SER A 65 -19.58 15.96 -3.58
C SER A 65 -19.44 16.44 -2.14
N THR A 66 -19.81 15.60 -1.20
CA THR A 66 -20.02 15.98 0.21
C THR A 66 -19.19 15.11 1.15
N MET A 67 -18.81 15.65 2.31
CA MET A 67 -18.15 14.90 3.36
C MET A 67 -19.06 14.78 4.58
N ILE A 68 -19.33 13.56 5.02
CA ILE A 68 -19.83 13.30 6.37
C ILE A 68 -18.61 13.19 7.29
N TYR A 69 -18.49 14.09 8.26
CA TYR A 69 -17.40 14.11 9.22
C TYR A 69 -17.87 13.57 10.57
N ILE A 70 -17.18 12.53 11.05
CA ILE A 70 -17.39 11.92 12.37
C ILE A 70 -16.13 12.21 13.20
N PRO A 71 -16.18 13.19 14.11
CA PRO A 71 -15.05 13.56 14.96
C PRO A 71 -14.59 12.42 15.89
N LYS A 72 -13.51 12.67 16.63
CA LYS A 72 -13.08 11.77 17.72
C LYS A 72 -14.17 11.67 18.77
N GLY A 73 -14.43 10.45 19.23
CA GLY A 73 -15.49 10.13 20.17
C GLY A 73 -15.95 8.68 20.00
N ARG A 74 -16.82 8.21 20.91
CA ARG A 74 -17.56 6.96 20.74
C ARG A 74 -19.01 7.29 20.40
N TYR A 75 -19.59 6.68 19.38
CA TYR A 75 -20.97 6.96 18.97
C TYR A 75 -21.76 5.67 18.98
N LEU A 76 -22.78 5.60 19.85
CA LEU A 76 -23.67 4.44 19.89
C LEU A 76 -24.62 4.51 18.69
N LEU A 77 -24.69 3.44 17.90
CA LEU A 77 -25.60 3.35 16.74
C LEU A 77 -26.37 2.03 16.79
N SER A 78 -27.69 2.11 16.70
CA SER A 78 -28.60 1.03 16.34
C SER A 78 -28.48 0.72 14.83
N PRO A 79 -29.05 -0.39 14.31
CA PRO A 79 -29.02 -0.69 12.87
C PRO A 79 -29.51 0.46 12.00
N LEU A 80 -28.78 0.77 10.93
CA LEU A 80 -29.13 1.82 9.98
C LEU A 80 -28.78 1.45 8.54
N SER A 81 -29.55 1.99 7.60
CA SER A 81 -29.36 1.81 6.16
C SER A 81 -29.35 3.16 5.45
N PHE A 82 -28.24 3.45 4.80
CA PHE A 82 -28.03 4.61 3.95
C PHE A 82 -28.46 4.28 2.53
N GLN A 83 -29.54 4.90 2.06
CA GLN A 83 -30.12 4.66 0.73
C GLN A 83 -29.48 5.56 -0.33
N GLY A 84 -29.24 5.00 -1.51
CA GLY A 84 -28.62 5.66 -2.64
C GLY A 84 -29.53 5.93 -3.85
N ASP A 85 -30.72 5.31 -3.92
CA ASP A 85 -31.65 5.39 -5.07
C ASP A 85 -31.98 6.83 -5.48
N GLU A 86 -32.14 7.72 -4.51
CA GLU A 86 -32.49 9.13 -4.71
C GLU A 86 -31.32 10.08 -4.37
N CYS A 87 -30.11 9.53 -4.32
CA CYS A 87 -28.95 10.29 -3.87
C CYS A 87 -28.42 11.23 -4.94
N LYS A 88 -28.57 12.53 -4.70
CA LYS A 88 -28.14 13.58 -5.61
C LYS A 88 -26.62 13.82 -5.57
N SER A 89 -25.96 13.43 -4.48
CA SER A 89 -24.53 13.68 -4.31
C SER A 89 -23.69 12.75 -5.19
N PRO A 90 -22.81 13.29 -6.06
CA PRO A 90 -22.00 12.48 -6.96
C PRO A 90 -20.86 11.71 -6.26
N GLU A 91 -20.42 12.15 -5.08
CA GLU A 91 -19.47 11.43 -4.22
C GLU A 91 -19.74 11.77 -2.75
N ILE A 92 -19.83 10.78 -1.87
CA ILE A 92 -19.91 11.00 -0.42
C ILE A 92 -18.68 10.40 0.26
N THR A 93 -17.88 11.24 0.94
CA THR A 93 -16.79 10.77 1.79
C THR A 93 -17.23 10.73 3.25
N VAL A 94 -17.30 9.54 3.83
CA VAL A 94 -17.48 9.32 5.27
C VAL A 94 -16.11 9.27 5.93
N ARG A 95 -15.71 10.35 6.60
CA ARG A 95 -14.45 10.41 7.33
C ARG A 95 -14.70 10.14 8.80
N ILE A 96 -14.09 9.07 9.31
CA ILE A 96 -14.25 8.62 10.69
C ILE A 96 -12.94 8.84 11.45
N ASP A 97 -12.92 9.81 12.35
CA ASP A 97 -11.82 10.03 13.29
C ASP A 97 -12.10 9.37 14.66
N GLY A 98 -13.34 8.91 14.91
CA GLY A 98 -13.80 8.26 16.15
C GLY A 98 -14.08 6.75 16.04
N THR A 99 -14.92 6.24 16.94
CA THR A 99 -15.38 4.85 16.99
C THR A 99 -16.90 4.79 16.97
N LEU A 100 -17.47 4.06 16.02
CA LEU A 100 -18.88 3.70 16.03
C LEU A 100 -19.04 2.41 16.83
N VAL A 101 -20.01 2.36 17.73
CA VAL A 101 -20.19 1.26 18.69
C VAL A 101 -21.62 0.78 18.61
N ALA A 102 -21.82 -0.54 18.53
CA ALA A 102 -23.15 -1.14 18.60
C ALA A 102 -23.63 -1.23 20.06
N PRO A 103 -24.95 -1.33 20.31
CA PRO A 103 -25.52 -1.74 21.59
C PRO A 103 -24.86 -3.00 22.14
N LEU A 104 -24.69 -3.03 23.47
CA LEU A 104 -24.16 -4.21 24.17
C LEU A 104 -25.13 -5.40 24.11
N ASP A 105 -26.44 -5.13 24.11
CA ASP A 105 -27.44 -6.16 23.87
C ASP A 105 -27.43 -6.56 22.38
N TYR A 106 -26.93 -7.76 22.11
CA TYR A 106 -26.79 -8.27 20.76
C TYR A 106 -28.13 -8.48 20.06
N MET A 107 -29.23 -8.62 20.80
CA MET A 107 -30.58 -8.78 20.25
C MET A 107 -31.04 -7.52 19.51
N VAL A 108 -30.48 -6.35 19.82
CA VAL A 108 -30.82 -5.09 19.14
C VAL A 108 -30.39 -5.14 17.67
N LEU A 109 -29.16 -5.59 17.41
CA LEU A 109 -28.65 -5.74 16.05
C LEU A 109 -29.27 -6.94 15.34
N ALA A 110 -29.50 -8.04 16.05
CA ALA A 110 -29.91 -9.30 15.46
C ALA A 110 -31.33 -9.28 14.84
N LYS A 111 -32.11 -8.23 15.10
CA LYS A 111 -33.37 -7.93 14.37
C LYS A 111 -33.14 -7.42 12.94
N SER A 112 -31.90 -7.10 12.58
CA SER A 112 -31.50 -6.61 11.27
C SER A 112 -30.44 -7.54 10.68
N GLU A 113 -30.46 -7.72 9.35
CA GLU A 113 -29.38 -8.43 8.65
C GLU A 113 -28.03 -7.67 8.72
N ASN A 114 -28.09 -6.34 8.89
CA ASN A 114 -26.93 -5.45 8.80
C ASN A 114 -26.97 -4.37 9.89
N TRP A 115 -25.82 -4.04 10.45
CA TRP A 115 -25.68 -2.91 11.38
C TRP A 115 -25.54 -1.60 10.61
N ILE A 116 -24.58 -1.51 9.69
CA ILE A 116 -24.39 -0.34 8.81
C ILE A 116 -24.48 -0.81 7.37
N ASN A 117 -25.56 -0.46 6.68
CA ASN A 117 -25.76 -0.81 5.27
C ASN A 117 -25.71 0.45 4.39
N PHE A 118 -24.97 0.38 3.30
CA PHE A 118 -25.04 1.33 2.20
C PHE A 118 -25.68 0.62 1.02
N ASN A 119 -26.90 1.01 0.66
CA ASN A 119 -27.69 0.32 -0.35
C ASN A 119 -27.85 1.21 -1.59
N LYS A 120 -27.53 0.63 -2.75
CA LYS A 120 -27.61 1.27 -4.07
C LYS A 120 -26.90 2.63 -4.15
N VAL A 121 -25.79 2.76 -3.43
CA VAL A 121 -25.01 4.01 -3.42
C VAL A 121 -23.98 3.99 -4.54
N SER A 122 -23.61 5.17 -5.04
CA SER A 122 -22.50 5.32 -5.97
C SER A 122 -21.51 6.37 -5.46
N GLY A 123 -20.20 6.10 -5.57
CA GLY A 123 -19.17 7.09 -5.23
C GLY A 123 -18.96 7.31 -3.73
N VAL A 124 -19.17 6.28 -2.90
CA VAL A 124 -18.98 6.37 -1.45
C VAL A 124 -17.57 5.96 -1.02
N SER A 125 -16.93 6.78 -0.18
CA SER A 125 -15.61 6.49 0.39
C SER A 125 -15.63 6.53 1.92
N ILE A 126 -15.18 5.46 2.58
CA ILE A 126 -14.96 5.38 4.03
C ILE A 126 -13.47 5.56 4.33
N LEU A 127 -13.12 6.53 5.18
CA LEU A 127 -11.74 6.84 5.55
C LEU A 127 -11.54 6.75 7.07
N GLY A 128 -10.71 5.80 7.50
CA GLY A 128 -10.27 5.64 8.88
C GLY A 128 -11.35 5.13 9.84
N GLY A 129 -11.08 5.32 11.13
CA GLY A 129 -12.01 5.03 12.23
C GLY A 129 -12.11 3.56 12.63
N ALA A 130 -12.95 3.31 13.62
CA ALA A 130 -13.24 1.97 14.13
C ALA A 130 -14.75 1.70 14.19
N LEU A 131 -15.17 0.48 13.86
CA LEU A 131 -16.51 -0.06 14.06
C LEU A 131 -16.40 -1.19 15.08
N ASP A 132 -17.11 -1.09 16.20
CA ASP A 132 -17.13 -2.12 17.25
C ASP A 132 -18.56 -2.64 17.43
N ALA A 133 -18.85 -3.79 16.83
CA ALA A 133 -20.20 -4.33 16.72
C ALA A 133 -20.63 -5.22 17.90
N LYS A 134 -19.81 -5.29 18.95
CA LYS A 134 -20.15 -5.94 20.24
C LYS A 134 -20.65 -7.39 20.14
N GLY A 135 -20.09 -8.17 19.22
CA GLY A 135 -20.54 -9.55 18.92
C GLY A 135 -20.34 -10.59 20.03
N THR A 136 -19.51 -10.34 21.05
CA THR A 136 -19.12 -11.32 22.07
C THR A 136 -20.30 -11.98 22.79
N GLY A 137 -21.36 -11.22 23.09
CA GLY A 137 -22.56 -11.77 23.74
C GLY A 137 -23.29 -12.78 22.85
N LEU A 138 -23.40 -12.52 21.55
CA LEU A 138 -24.02 -13.44 20.61
C LEU A 138 -23.20 -14.71 20.44
N TRP A 139 -21.88 -14.57 20.37
CA TRP A 139 -20.98 -15.73 20.25
C TRP A 139 -21.11 -16.65 21.47
N ALA A 140 -21.19 -16.07 22.68
CA ALA A 140 -21.42 -16.84 23.91
C ALA A 140 -22.78 -17.58 23.89
N CYS A 141 -23.84 -16.94 23.38
CA CYS A 141 -25.14 -17.58 23.18
C CYS A 141 -25.01 -18.81 22.26
N LYS A 142 -24.42 -18.62 21.07
CA LYS A 142 -24.25 -19.69 20.08
C LYS A 142 -23.37 -20.84 20.61
N ALA A 143 -22.30 -20.51 21.34
CA ALA A 143 -21.40 -21.49 21.96
C ALA A 143 -22.09 -22.34 23.05
N ALA A 144 -23.09 -21.79 23.75
CA ALA A 144 -23.86 -22.51 24.76
C ALA A 144 -24.87 -23.53 24.16
N GLY A 145 -24.95 -23.65 22.83
CA GLY A 145 -25.87 -24.57 22.16
C GLY A 145 -27.35 -24.21 22.32
N ASN A 146 -27.65 -22.95 22.68
CA ASN A 146 -29.03 -22.51 22.83
C ASN A 146 -29.70 -22.32 21.46
N TYR A 147 -30.77 -23.08 21.20
CA TYR A 147 -31.51 -23.05 19.94
C TYR A 147 -32.21 -21.71 19.64
N ASN A 148 -32.29 -20.80 20.61
CA ASN A 148 -32.95 -19.50 20.48
C ASN A 148 -31.99 -18.33 20.14
N CYS A 149 -30.72 -18.59 19.83
CA CYS A 149 -29.79 -17.53 19.45
C CYS A 149 -30.08 -17.04 18.01
N PRO A 150 -30.13 -15.73 17.77
CA PRO A 150 -30.39 -15.22 16.43
C PRO A 150 -29.15 -15.33 15.51
N THR A 151 -29.37 -15.17 14.20
CA THR A 151 -28.30 -15.23 13.19
C THR A 151 -27.21 -14.17 13.42
N GLY A 152 -27.60 -12.94 13.78
CA GLY A 152 -26.72 -11.79 13.99
C GLY A 152 -26.65 -10.87 12.77
N ALA A 153 -26.01 -9.70 12.93
CA ALA A 153 -25.91 -8.69 11.88
C ALA A 153 -24.50 -8.58 11.28
N THR A 154 -24.42 -8.32 9.97
CA THR A 154 -23.19 -7.90 9.29
C THR A 154 -22.81 -6.48 9.73
N THR A 155 -21.54 -6.25 10.11
CA THR A 155 -21.09 -4.94 10.63
C THR A 155 -21.22 -3.83 9.58
N LEU A 156 -20.63 -4.03 8.39
CA LEU A 156 -20.67 -3.06 7.30
C LEU A 156 -21.04 -3.77 5.99
N ARG A 157 -22.10 -3.33 5.33
CA ARG A 157 -22.49 -3.87 4.02
C ARG A 157 -22.60 -2.78 2.97
N PHE A 158 -22.10 -3.06 1.78
CA PHE A 158 -22.47 -2.37 0.55
C PHE A 158 -23.32 -3.32 -0.30
N SER A 159 -24.50 -2.85 -0.69
CA SER A 159 -25.47 -3.62 -1.47
C SER A 159 -25.76 -2.89 -2.77
N ASN A 160 -25.69 -3.56 -3.92
CA ASN A 160 -26.06 -3.03 -5.24
C ASN A 160 -25.36 -1.69 -5.60
N SER A 161 -24.11 -1.52 -5.16
CA SER A 161 -23.45 -0.21 -5.08
C SER A 161 -22.21 -0.10 -5.97
N ASN A 162 -21.89 1.10 -6.45
CA ASN A 162 -20.82 1.30 -7.42
C ASN A 162 -19.75 2.29 -6.93
N ASN A 163 -18.51 2.12 -7.37
CA ASN A 163 -17.41 3.07 -7.09
C ASN A 163 -17.16 3.29 -5.59
N ILE A 164 -16.88 2.20 -4.87
CA ILE A 164 -16.74 2.20 -3.42
C ILE A 164 -15.27 2.18 -3.02
N SER A 165 -14.90 2.94 -1.98
CA SER A 165 -13.55 2.88 -1.39
C SER A 165 -13.59 2.77 0.12
N ILE A 166 -12.87 1.81 0.70
CA ILE A 166 -12.71 1.64 2.14
C ILE A 166 -11.22 1.67 2.45
N ASN A 167 -10.77 2.62 3.29
CA ASN A 167 -9.35 2.83 3.55
C ASN A 167 -9.04 3.01 5.04
N GLY A 168 -8.19 2.14 5.60
CA GLY A 168 -7.68 2.30 6.96
C GLY A 168 -8.71 2.08 8.08
N LEU A 169 -9.83 1.41 7.76
CA LEU A 169 -10.88 1.07 8.72
C LEU A 169 -10.44 -0.06 9.66
N LEU A 170 -10.78 0.04 10.94
CA LEU A 170 -10.71 -1.06 11.91
C LEU A 170 -12.13 -1.59 12.17
N SER A 171 -12.39 -2.88 11.92
CA SER A 171 -13.65 -3.55 12.23
C SER A 171 -13.44 -4.57 13.36
N LEU A 172 -14.19 -4.42 14.45
CA LEU A 172 -14.04 -5.19 15.68
C LEU A 172 -15.34 -5.94 15.98
N ASN A 173 -15.18 -7.21 16.39
CA ASN A 173 -16.21 -8.01 17.04
C ASN A 173 -17.56 -8.03 16.31
N SER A 174 -17.59 -8.42 15.04
CA SER A 174 -18.83 -8.53 14.27
C SER A 174 -19.75 -9.65 14.77
N GLN A 175 -21.06 -9.46 14.71
CA GLN A 175 -22.03 -10.53 15.05
C GLN A 175 -22.11 -11.61 13.95
N MET A 176 -21.95 -11.20 12.70
CA MET A 176 -21.72 -12.05 11.52
C MET A 176 -20.55 -11.46 10.70
N PHE A 177 -20.68 -11.26 9.38
CA PHE A 177 -19.61 -10.75 8.53
C PHE A 177 -19.17 -9.35 8.95
N HIS A 178 -17.87 -9.08 8.92
CA HIS A 178 -17.33 -7.76 9.21
C HIS A 178 -17.58 -6.77 8.09
N ILE A 179 -17.32 -7.18 6.84
CA ILE A 179 -17.57 -6.35 5.65
C ILE A 179 -18.21 -7.24 4.58
N ALA A 180 -19.36 -6.84 4.05
CA ALA A 180 -20.01 -7.51 2.92
C ALA A 180 -20.11 -6.57 1.70
N ILE A 181 -19.69 -7.06 0.54
CA ILE A 181 -19.76 -6.39 -0.76
C ILE A 181 -20.65 -7.26 -1.65
N ASN A 182 -21.90 -6.83 -1.85
CA ASN A 182 -22.90 -7.62 -2.54
C ASN A 182 -23.53 -6.82 -3.69
N GLY A 183 -23.55 -7.36 -4.91
CA GLY A 183 -24.13 -6.66 -6.07
C GLY A 183 -23.34 -5.43 -6.50
N CYS A 184 -22.06 -5.32 -6.16
CA CYS A 184 -21.31 -4.08 -6.29
C CYS A 184 -20.31 -4.08 -7.45
N GLU A 185 -20.02 -2.91 -8.01
CA GLU A 185 -18.98 -2.74 -9.04
C GLU A 185 -17.93 -1.69 -8.65
N ASN A 186 -16.67 -1.95 -9.02
CA ASN A 186 -15.55 -1.00 -8.84
C ASN A 186 -15.31 -0.67 -7.35
N VAL A 187 -14.95 -1.68 -6.58
CA VAL A 187 -14.75 -1.58 -5.12
C VAL A 187 -13.27 -1.71 -4.76
N ILE A 188 -12.77 -0.82 -3.90
CA ILE A 188 -11.38 -0.86 -3.40
C ILE A 188 -11.37 -0.89 -1.87
N VAL A 189 -10.85 -1.96 -1.28
CA VAL A 189 -10.64 -2.14 0.16
C VAL A 189 -9.14 -2.18 0.45
N GLN A 190 -8.62 -1.25 1.25
CA GLN A 190 -7.17 -1.15 1.50
C GLN A 190 -6.82 -0.86 2.95
N ARG A 191 -5.79 -1.54 3.45
CA ARG A 191 -5.24 -1.34 4.81
C ARG A 191 -6.31 -1.47 5.90
N VAL A 192 -7.28 -2.36 5.69
CA VAL A 192 -8.32 -2.66 6.67
C VAL A 192 -7.78 -3.64 7.69
N ARG A 193 -8.18 -3.47 8.94
CA ARG A 193 -7.93 -4.42 10.02
C ARG A 193 -9.25 -4.99 10.51
N VAL A 194 -9.39 -6.31 10.49
CA VAL A 194 -10.53 -7.04 11.04
C VAL A 194 -10.05 -7.85 12.23
N ILE A 195 -10.74 -7.73 13.36
CA ILE A 195 -10.39 -8.44 14.60
C ILE A 195 -11.67 -8.98 15.26
N ALA A 196 -11.72 -10.29 15.38
CA ALA A 196 -12.70 -11.07 16.12
C ALA A 196 -11.98 -12.27 16.78
N ALA A 197 -12.63 -12.96 17.70
CA ALA A 197 -12.06 -14.14 18.34
C ALA A 197 -11.94 -15.30 17.33
N GLY A 198 -10.97 -16.20 17.50
CA GLY A 198 -10.76 -17.30 16.54
C GLY A 198 -11.88 -18.37 16.56
N ASP A 199 -12.73 -18.32 17.57
CA ASP A 199 -13.90 -19.17 17.78
C ASP A 199 -15.22 -18.43 17.53
N SER A 200 -15.19 -17.19 17.02
CA SER A 200 -16.43 -16.43 16.79
C SER A 200 -17.17 -16.94 15.54
N PRO A 201 -18.42 -17.43 15.68
CA PRO A 201 -19.11 -18.14 14.61
C PRO A 201 -19.57 -17.20 13.48
N ASN A 202 -19.32 -17.60 12.22
CA ASN A 202 -19.78 -16.92 11.01
C ASN A 202 -19.31 -15.46 10.87
N THR A 203 -18.11 -15.18 11.39
CA THR A 203 -17.54 -13.84 11.43
C THR A 203 -16.65 -13.53 10.23
N ASP A 204 -17.10 -13.84 9.01
CA ASP A 204 -16.30 -13.66 7.80
C ASP A 204 -15.71 -12.24 7.72
N GLY A 205 -14.44 -12.13 7.34
CA GLY A 205 -13.74 -10.85 7.32
C GLY A 205 -14.26 -9.93 6.23
N ILE A 206 -14.10 -10.36 4.97
CA ILE A 206 -14.65 -9.65 3.81
C ILE A 206 -15.40 -10.66 2.94
N HIS A 207 -16.73 -10.52 2.88
CA HIS A 207 -17.60 -11.30 2.02
C HIS A 207 -17.86 -10.56 0.72
N ILE A 208 -17.63 -11.20 -0.43
CA ILE A 208 -17.82 -10.63 -1.78
C ILE A 208 -18.75 -11.56 -2.57
N GLN A 209 -19.86 -11.04 -3.08
CA GLN A 209 -20.82 -11.82 -3.86
C GLN A 209 -21.48 -10.93 -4.93
N LEU A 210 -21.86 -11.50 -6.09
CA LEU A 210 -22.54 -10.80 -7.19
C LEU A 210 -21.83 -9.48 -7.60
N SER A 211 -20.51 -9.42 -7.45
CA SER A 211 -19.75 -8.17 -7.53
C SER A 211 -18.62 -8.23 -8.55
N LYS A 212 -18.34 -7.12 -9.23
CA LYS A 212 -17.34 -7.03 -10.30
C LYS A 212 -16.27 -6.00 -10.01
N ASN A 213 -15.04 -6.25 -10.46
CA ASN A 213 -13.92 -5.31 -10.34
C ASN A 213 -13.64 -4.90 -8.88
N VAL A 214 -13.46 -5.89 -8.00
CA VAL A 214 -13.19 -5.68 -6.58
C VAL A 214 -11.71 -5.91 -6.27
N THR A 215 -11.11 -4.99 -5.53
CA THR A 215 -9.70 -5.06 -5.13
C THR A 215 -9.55 -4.98 -3.61
N VAL A 216 -8.85 -5.94 -3.01
CA VAL A 216 -8.52 -5.98 -1.57
C VAL A 216 -7.00 -5.97 -1.41
N MET A 217 -6.42 -4.99 -0.71
CA MET A 217 -4.96 -4.92 -0.54
C MET A 217 -4.50 -4.61 0.88
N TYR A 218 -3.41 -5.27 1.29
CA TYR A 218 -2.61 -4.95 2.47
C TYR A 218 -3.44 -4.92 3.77
N SER A 219 -4.42 -5.82 3.88
CA SER A 219 -5.32 -5.94 5.02
C SER A 219 -4.89 -7.08 5.95
N THR A 220 -5.23 -6.97 7.23
CA THR A 220 -5.01 -8.03 8.24
C THR A 220 -6.35 -8.43 8.83
N ILE A 221 -6.68 -9.72 8.79
CA ILE A 221 -7.99 -10.24 9.10
C ILE A 221 -7.85 -11.42 10.06
N GLN A 222 -8.49 -11.29 11.22
CA GLN A 222 -8.54 -12.29 12.28
C GLN A 222 -9.99 -12.48 12.65
N THR A 223 -10.50 -13.69 12.45
CA THR A 223 -11.92 -14.04 12.53
C THR A 223 -12.08 -15.48 12.99
N GLY A 224 -13.31 -15.91 13.28
CA GLY A 224 -13.62 -17.33 13.49
C GLY A 224 -14.12 -18.05 12.23
N ASP A 225 -14.29 -17.33 11.11
CA ASP A 225 -14.73 -17.88 9.83
C ASP A 225 -13.85 -17.38 8.66
N ASP A 226 -14.34 -17.41 7.42
CA ASP A 226 -13.60 -17.08 6.20
C ASP A 226 -12.93 -15.69 6.30
N CYS A 227 -11.62 -15.63 6.05
CA CYS A 227 -10.87 -14.38 5.99
C CYS A 227 -11.41 -13.50 4.86
N ILE A 228 -11.55 -14.10 3.67
CA ILE A 228 -12.27 -13.54 2.53
C ILE A 228 -13.09 -14.66 1.92
N SER A 229 -14.41 -14.48 1.84
CA SER A 229 -15.33 -15.41 1.20
C SER A 229 -15.84 -14.82 -0.12
N ILE A 230 -15.84 -15.62 -1.19
CA ILE A 230 -16.21 -15.21 -2.55
C ILE A 230 -17.39 -16.05 -3.01
N GLY A 231 -18.59 -15.46 -3.04
CA GLY A 231 -19.83 -16.10 -3.45
C GLY A 231 -20.14 -15.99 -4.95
N PRO A 232 -21.23 -16.65 -5.41
CA PRO A 232 -21.67 -16.68 -6.81
C PRO A 232 -21.76 -15.30 -7.49
N GLY A 233 -21.46 -15.25 -8.78
CA GLY A 233 -21.50 -14.04 -9.61
C GLY A 233 -20.41 -13.01 -9.34
N SER A 234 -19.34 -13.41 -8.65
CA SER A 234 -18.16 -12.57 -8.43
C SER A 234 -17.20 -12.65 -9.62
N GLU A 235 -16.77 -11.50 -10.13
CA GLU A 235 -15.92 -11.41 -11.33
C GLU A 235 -14.81 -10.36 -11.17
N ASN A 236 -13.62 -10.63 -11.71
CA ASN A 236 -12.47 -9.70 -11.75
C ASN A 236 -12.04 -9.23 -10.34
N LEU A 237 -11.57 -10.18 -9.52
CA LEU A 237 -11.12 -9.90 -8.17
C LEU A 237 -9.58 -9.85 -8.10
N TRP A 238 -9.04 -8.82 -7.44
CA TRP A 238 -7.60 -8.70 -7.14
C TRP A 238 -7.37 -8.61 -5.63
N ILE A 239 -6.77 -9.65 -5.04
CA ILE A 239 -6.49 -9.74 -3.61
C ILE A 239 -4.97 -9.79 -3.42
N GLU A 240 -4.39 -8.85 -2.70
CA GLU A 240 -2.94 -8.73 -2.57
C GLU A 240 -2.47 -8.41 -1.15
N GLY A 241 -1.46 -9.13 -0.68
CA GLY A 241 -0.77 -8.77 0.57
C GLY A 241 -1.64 -8.90 1.81
N VAL A 242 -2.64 -9.80 1.77
CA VAL A 242 -3.58 -10.04 2.86
C VAL A 242 -2.97 -11.03 3.86
N ARG A 243 -3.16 -10.74 5.15
CA ARG A 243 -2.80 -11.64 6.25
C ARG A 243 -4.07 -12.17 6.90
N CYS A 244 -4.28 -13.48 6.78
CA CYS A 244 -5.42 -14.19 7.34
C CYS A 244 -4.96 -15.02 8.54
N GLY A 245 -5.66 -14.93 9.67
CA GLY A 245 -5.33 -15.81 10.79
C GLY A 245 -5.54 -15.24 12.19
N PRO A 246 -6.27 -15.96 13.06
CA PRO A 246 -7.02 -17.21 12.83
C PRO A 246 -8.24 -17.02 11.89
N GLY A 247 -8.90 -18.12 11.49
CA GLY A 247 -10.12 -18.13 10.66
C GLY A 247 -10.17 -19.28 9.64
N HIS A 248 -11.04 -19.23 8.63
CA HIS A 248 -11.19 -20.30 7.62
C HIS A 248 -10.39 -20.11 6.32
N GLY A 249 -9.59 -19.04 6.22
CA GLY A 249 -8.78 -18.76 5.01
C GLY A 249 -9.55 -18.02 3.94
N ILE A 250 -9.05 -18.06 2.70
CA ILE A 250 -9.72 -17.43 1.55
C ILE A 250 -10.50 -18.52 0.81
N SER A 251 -11.83 -18.37 0.78
CA SER A 251 -12.72 -19.40 0.25
C SER A 251 -13.56 -18.87 -0.91
N ILE A 252 -13.54 -19.57 -2.04
CA ILE A 252 -14.53 -19.45 -3.10
C ILE A 252 -15.68 -20.41 -2.76
N GLY A 253 -16.89 -19.89 -2.68
CA GLY A 253 -18.12 -20.61 -2.36
C GLY A 253 -18.69 -20.34 -0.96
N SER A 254 -19.70 -21.10 -0.53
CA SER A 254 -20.23 -22.28 -1.23
C SER A 254 -21.02 -21.92 -2.49
N LEU A 255 -20.66 -22.52 -3.63
CA LEU A 255 -21.48 -22.56 -4.85
C LEU A 255 -22.31 -23.85 -4.86
N GLY A 256 -23.27 -23.98 -5.75
CA GLY A 256 -24.10 -25.19 -5.92
C GLY A 256 -25.36 -25.18 -5.07
N LYS A 257 -25.68 -24.06 -4.40
CA LYS A 257 -26.84 -23.98 -3.51
C LYS A 257 -28.14 -24.00 -4.30
N ASP A 258 -28.14 -23.30 -5.43
CA ASP A 258 -29.25 -23.21 -6.37
C ASP A 258 -28.87 -23.89 -7.68
N LYS A 259 -29.85 -24.48 -8.38
CA LYS A 259 -29.60 -25.14 -9.68
C LYS A 259 -29.16 -24.13 -10.75
N GLU A 260 -29.70 -22.92 -10.69
CA GLU A 260 -29.42 -21.81 -11.59
C GLU A 260 -28.68 -20.73 -10.80
N GLU A 261 -27.35 -20.64 -10.98
CA GLU A 261 -26.55 -19.63 -10.29
C GLU A 261 -25.37 -19.14 -11.17
N PRO A 262 -24.96 -17.86 -11.03
CA PRO A 262 -23.83 -17.35 -11.77
C PRO A 262 -22.49 -17.88 -11.22
N GLY A 263 -21.55 -18.18 -12.12
CA GLY A 263 -20.20 -18.61 -11.74
C GLY A 263 -19.34 -17.54 -11.06
N VAL A 264 -18.17 -17.96 -10.61
CA VAL A 264 -17.09 -17.09 -10.11
C VAL A 264 -15.93 -17.13 -11.10
N GLN A 265 -15.46 -15.97 -11.55
CA GLN A 265 -14.40 -15.92 -12.56
C GLN A 265 -13.36 -14.82 -12.38
N ASN A 266 -12.17 -15.07 -12.91
CA ASN A 266 -11.04 -14.13 -12.93
C ASN A 266 -10.69 -13.60 -11.51
N VAL A 267 -10.27 -14.52 -10.64
CA VAL A 267 -9.88 -14.22 -9.26
C VAL A 267 -8.37 -14.39 -9.13
N THR A 268 -7.66 -13.31 -8.80
CA THR A 268 -6.23 -13.38 -8.47
C THR A 268 -6.01 -13.07 -6.99
N VAL A 269 -5.34 -13.98 -6.30
CA VAL A 269 -4.86 -13.78 -4.93
C VAL A 269 -3.34 -13.89 -4.92
N THR A 270 -2.65 -12.88 -4.41
CA THR A 270 -1.18 -12.86 -4.41
C THR A 270 -0.54 -12.31 -3.14
N ARG A 271 0.67 -12.79 -2.83
CA ARG A 271 1.47 -12.36 -1.68
C ARG A 271 0.74 -12.47 -0.34
N SER A 272 -0.05 -13.53 -0.16
CA SER A 272 -0.89 -13.69 1.04
C SER A 272 -0.23 -14.57 2.11
N ILE A 273 -0.55 -14.32 3.37
CA ILE A 273 -0.05 -15.10 4.52
C ILE A 273 -1.24 -15.65 5.28
N PHE A 274 -1.21 -16.95 5.55
CA PHE A 274 -2.19 -17.66 6.35
C PHE A 274 -1.52 -18.18 7.62
N ALA A 275 -2.11 -17.92 8.77
CA ALA A 275 -1.60 -18.37 10.06
C ALA A 275 -2.74 -18.92 10.91
N ASP A 276 -2.60 -20.16 11.39
CA ASP A 276 -3.56 -20.79 12.30
C ASP A 276 -5.01 -20.77 11.76
N THR A 277 -5.15 -20.94 10.44
CA THR A 277 -6.46 -21.01 9.77
C THR A 277 -6.87 -22.46 9.50
N THR A 278 -8.17 -22.73 9.37
CA THR A 278 -8.66 -24.07 8.98
C THR A 278 -8.40 -24.36 7.50
N ASN A 279 -8.36 -23.33 6.63
CA ASN A 279 -7.95 -23.49 5.25
C ASN A 279 -7.03 -22.37 4.78
N GLY A 280 -6.30 -22.59 3.70
CA GLY A 280 -5.52 -21.57 3.01
C GLY A 280 -6.33 -21.01 1.86
N PHE A 281 -6.28 -21.71 0.73
CA PHE A 281 -7.14 -21.51 -0.42
C PHE A 281 -8.16 -22.64 -0.50
N ARG A 282 -9.45 -22.29 -0.49
CA ARG A 282 -10.54 -23.25 -0.55
C ARG A 282 -11.48 -22.91 -1.70
N ILE A 283 -11.91 -23.92 -2.45
CA ILE A 283 -13.08 -23.87 -3.34
C ILE A 283 -14.08 -24.89 -2.80
N LYS A 284 -15.29 -24.47 -2.44
CA LYS A 284 -16.33 -25.35 -1.88
C LYS A 284 -17.61 -25.26 -2.72
N SER A 285 -18.17 -26.41 -3.10
CA SER A 285 -19.48 -26.48 -3.77
C SER A 285 -20.35 -27.62 -3.25
N TRP A 286 -21.66 -27.36 -3.18
CA TRP A 286 -22.66 -28.31 -2.74
C TRP A 286 -22.74 -29.51 -3.69
N ALA A 287 -22.92 -30.69 -3.12
CA ALA A 287 -23.10 -31.96 -3.82
C ALA A 287 -24.49 -32.05 -4.50
N ARG A 288 -24.75 -31.17 -5.47
CA ARG A 288 -26.05 -31.00 -6.15
C ARG A 288 -25.88 -30.53 -7.60
N PRO A 289 -26.86 -30.78 -8.48
CA PRO A 289 -26.92 -30.18 -9.80
C PRO A 289 -26.92 -28.65 -9.74
N SER A 290 -26.07 -28.03 -10.54
CA SER A 290 -25.98 -26.59 -10.74
C SER A 290 -25.35 -26.32 -12.11
N ASN A 291 -25.64 -25.17 -12.71
CA ASN A 291 -24.98 -24.66 -13.92
C ASN A 291 -23.83 -23.68 -13.63
N GLY A 292 -23.54 -23.41 -12.35
CA GLY A 292 -22.47 -22.52 -11.95
C GLY A 292 -21.08 -23.07 -12.28
N PHE A 293 -20.06 -22.22 -12.19
CA PHE A 293 -18.68 -22.58 -12.49
C PHE A 293 -17.69 -21.76 -11.66
N VAL A 294 -16.44 -22.24 -11.59
CA VAL A 294 -15.29 -21.49 -11.07
C VAL A 294 -14.18 -21.53 -12.12
N GLN A 295 -13.79 -20.39 -12.69
CA GLN A 295 -12.81 -20.33 -13.78
C GLN A 295 -11.81 -19.17 -13.67
N GLY A 296 -10.56 -19.40 -14.10
CA GLY A 296 -9.56 -18.33 -14.21
C GLY A 296 -9.08 -17.84 -12.84
N VAL A 297 -8.81 -18.79 -11.95
CA VAL A 297 -8.39 -18.50 -10.57
C VAL A 297 -6.88 -18.63 -10.46
N ARG A 298 -6.20 -17.63 -9.91
CA ARG A 298 -4.74 -17.56 -9.77
C ARG A 298 -4.37 -17.30 -8.31
N PHE A 299 -3.90 -18.32 -7.61
CA PHE A 299 -3.32 -18.24 -6.28
C PHE A 299 -1.79 -18.20 -6.39
N VAL A 300 -1.17 -17.02 -6.23
CA VAL A 300 0.25 -16.79 -6.56
C VAL A 300 1.04 -16.21 -5.39
N GLY A 301 1.98 -16.99 -4.85
CA GLY A 301 2.87 -16.55 -3.79
C GLY A 301 2.14 -16.48 -2.45
N ALA A 302 2.12 -17.58 -1.71
CA ALA A 302 1.48 -17.64 -0.41
C ALA A 302 2.36 -18.33 0.64
N LEU A 303 2.28 -17.86 1.88
CA LEU A 303 2.93 -18.49 3.02
C LEU A 303 1.87 -19.08 3.95
N MET A 304 1.90 -20.40 4.13
CA MET A 304 1.02 -21.16 5.01
C MET A 304 1.73 -21.43 6.34
N ARG A 305 1.11 -21.10 7.47
CA ARG A 305 1.63 -21.40 8.81
C ARG A 305 0.53 -22.07 9.59
N ASN A 306 0.72 -23.35 9.91
CA ASN A 306 -0.25 -24.09 10.71
C ASN A 306 -1.66 -24.13 10.13
N VAL A 307 -1.79 -24.22 8.82
CA VAL A 307 -3.09 -24.16 8.15
C VAL A 307 -3.68 -25.56 8.07
N GLN A 308 -4.86 -25.85 8.62
CA GLN A 308 -5.35 -27.24 8.65
C GLN A 308 -5.45 -27.87 7.26
N ASN A 309 -6.04 -27.16 6.29
CA ASN A 309 -6.12 -27.60 4.90
C ASN A 309 -5.65 -26.47 3.95
N PRO A 310 -4.34 -26.37 3.67
CA PRO A 310 -3.76 -25.29 2.87
C PRO A 310 -4.38 -25.09 1.49
N ILE A 311 -4.66 -26.18 0.76
CA ILE A 311 -5.28 -26.13 -0.57
C ILE A 311 -6.41 -27.17 -0.59
N VAL A 312 -7.64 -26.69 -0.81
CA VAL A 312 -8.83 -27.56 -0.86
C VAL A 312 -9.72 -27.20 -2.03
N ILE A 313 -10.14 -28.20 -2.78
CA ILE A 313 -11.35 -28.17 -3.59
C ILE A 313 -12.27 -29.26 -3.02
N ASP A 314 -13.45 -28.87 -2.57
CA ASP A 314 -14.46 -29.74 -1.98
C ASP A 314 -15.77 -29.56 -2.74
N GLN A 315 -16.02 -30.43 -3.71
CA GLN A 315 -17.27 -30.46 -4.48
C GLN A 315 -18.33 -31.39 -3.88
N HIS A 316 -18.06 -31.97 -2.71
CA HIS A 316 -18.98 -32.79 -1.95
C HIS A 316 -19.43 -32.09 -0.66
N TYR A 317 -19.34 -30.75 -0.63
CA TYR A 317 -19.65 -29.96 0.56
C TYR A 317 -21.12 -30.13 0.93
N CYS A 318 -21.38 -30.76 2.08
CA CYS A 318 -22.72 -30.89 2.62
C CYS A 318 -22.76 -30.67 4.15
N PRO A 319 -22.87 -29.41 4.59
CA PRO A 319 -22.97 -29.12 6.01
C PRO A 319 -24.23 -29.78 6.60
N HIS A 320 -24.06 -30.47 7.73
CA HIS A 320 -25.11 -31.17 8.49
C HIS A 320 -25.86 -32.27 7.73
N ASN A 321 -25.29 -32.83 6.64
CA ASN A 321 -25.96 -33.81 5.78
C ASN A 321 -27.38 -33.38 5.36
N SER A 322 -27.59 -32.06 5.27
CA SER A 322 -28.92 -31.47 5.14
C SER A 322 -29.13 -30.98 3.72
N ASN A 323 -30.23 -31.43 3.11
CA ASN A 323 -30.66 -31.08 1.76
C ASN A 323 -29.68 -31.45 0.63
N CYS A 324 -28.54 -32.12 0.86
CA CYS A 324 -27.77 -32.77 -0.21
C CYS A 324 -28.33 -34.19 -0.44
N PRO A 325 -29.14 -34.45 -1.47
CA PRO A 325 -29.28 -35.83 -1.92
C PRO A 325 -27.87 -36.38 -2.23
N ASN A 326 -27.60 -37.68 -2.10
CA ASN A 326 -26.30 -38.32 -2.40
C ASN A 326 -25.90 -38.17 -3.89
N GLN A 327 -25.78 -36.93 -4.37
CA GLN A 327 -25.63 -36.50 -5.74
C GLN A 327 -24.27 -35.81 -5.89
N GLU A 328 -23.86 -35.69 -7.14
CA GLU A 328 -22.60 -35.06 -7.53
C GLU A 328 -22.79 -33.56 -7.75
N SER A 329 -21.78 -32.75 -7.43
CA SER A 329 -21.81 -31.31 -7.71
C SER A 329 -21.86 -31.03 -9.21
N GLY A 330 -22.75 -30.12 -9.63
CA GLY A 330 -22.85 -29.58 -10.97
C GLY A 330 -21.86 -28.45 -11.29
N ILE A 331 -21.19 -27.90 -10.29
CA ILE A 331 -20.24 -26.80 -10.49
C ILE A 331 -19.02 -27.28 -11.29
N GLN A 332 -18.73 -26.66 -12.43
CA GLN A 332 -17.49 -26.93 -13.17
C GLN A 332 -16.34 -26.05 -12.63
N VAL A 333 -15.30 -26.67 -12.09
CA VAL A 333 -14.06 -25.97 -11.69
C VAL A 333 -13.01 -26.14 -12.79
N SER A 334 -12.47 -25.04 -13.34
CA SER A 334 -11.45 -25.08 -14.39
C SER A 334 -10.45 -23.91 -14.36
N ASP A 335 -9.30 -24.05 -15.01
CA ASP A 335 -8.23 -23.03 -15.09
C ASP A 335 -7.88 -22.42 -13.72
N VAL A 336 -7.44 -23.29 -12.79
CA VAL A 336 -7.00 -22.87 -11.45
C VAL A 336 -5.50 -23.07 -11.33
N LEU A 337 -4.76 -21.99 -11.11
CA LEU A 337 -3.32 -22.01 -10.85
C LEU A 337 -3.04 -21.82 -9.37
N TYR A 338 -2.23 -22.72 -8.83
CA TYR A 338 -1.57 -22.60 -7.54
C TYR A 338 -0.06 -22.49 -7.79
N GLN A 339 0.51 -21.31 -7.53
CA GLN A 339 1.92 -21.03 -7.81
C GLN A 339 2.65 -20.46 -6.60
N GLY A 340 3.84 -20.98 -6.28
CA GLY A 340 4.72 -20.43 -5.24
C GLY A 340 4.08 -20.45 -3.85
N ILE A 341 3.36 -21.52 -3.53
CA ILE A 341 2.70 -21.69 -2.23
C ILE A 341 3.62 -22.51 -1.35
N ARG A 342 4.03 -21.98 -0.20
CA ARG A 342 4.96 -22.66 0.70
C ARG A 342 4.53 -22.62 2.14
N GLY A 343 4.97 -23.59 2.94
CA GLY A 343 4.87 -23.56 4.40
C GLY A 343 4.33 -24.84 5.00
N SER A 344 3.47 -24.72 6.02
CA SER A 344 3.04 -25.86 6.84
C SER A 344 1.52 -25.99 6.95
N SER A 345 1.09 -27.23 6.82
CA SER A 345 -0.24 -27.77 7.10
C SER A 345 -0.35 -28.20 8.57
N ALA A 346 -1.54 -28.04 9.16
CA ALA A 346 -1.87 -28.59 10.48
C ALA A 346 -2.59 -29.94 10.40
N THR A 347 -2.91 -30.44 9.19
CA THR A 347 -3.35 -31.83 8.96
C THR A 347 -2.51 -32.52 7.90
N GLN A 348 -2.55 -33.85 7.89
CA GLN A 348 -1.73 -34.65 6.99
C GLN A 348 -2.05 -34.38 5.53
N ILE A 349 -3.32 -34.22 5.16
CA ILE A 349 -3.72 -33.93 3.79
C ILE A 349 -3.65 -32.42 3.56
N ALA A 350 -2.57 -31.92 2.97
CA ALA A 350 -2.41 -30.49 2.73
C ALA A 350 -3.05 -30.01 1.41
N VAL A 351 -3.16 -30.92 0.45
CA VAL A 351 -3.78 -30.68 -0.85
C VAL A 351 -4.90 -31.69 -1.02
N LYS A 352 -6.15 -31.25 -0.88
CA LYS A 352 -7.33 -32.10 -1.09
C LYS A 352 -8.10 -31.60 -2.31
N PHE A 353 -8.15 -32.39 -3.37
CA PHE A 353 -9.03 -32.16 -4.52
C PHE A 353 -10.07 -33.26 -4.55
N ASP A 354 -11.26 -32.93 -4.10
CA ASP A 354 -12.41 -33.82 -3.99
C ASP A 354 -13.45 -33.33 -4.98
N CYS A 355 -13.21 -33.66 -6.24
CA CYS A 355 -14.01 -33.18 -7.36
C CYS A 355 -15.12 -34.17 -7.72
N SER A 356 -16.18 -33.63 -8.29
CA SER A 356 -17.35 -34.38 -8.78
C SER A 356 -16.96 -35.30 -9.93
N CYS A 357 -17.45 -36.55 -9.94
CA CYS A 357 -17.23 -37.46 -11.06
C CYS A 357 -18.04 -37.10 -12.31
N THR A 358 -19.16 -36.37 -12.13
CA THR A 358 -19.97 -35.86 -13.25
C THR A 358 -19.45 -34.54 -13.81
N ASN A 359 -18.79 -33.73 -12.98
CA ASN A 359 -18.13 -32.49 -13.37
C ASN A 359 -16.68 -32.42 -12.84
N PRO A 360 -15.77 -33.27 -13.35
CA PRO A 360 -14.37 -33.30 -12.91
C PRO A 360 -13.69 -31.93 -12.99
N CYS A 361 -12.82 -31.63 -12.03
CA CYS A 361 -11.98 -30.43 -12.10
C CYS A 361 -10.99 -30.53 -13.27
N LYS A 362 -10.86 -29.46 -14.06
CA LYS A 362 -10.01 -29.43 -15.27
C LYS A 362 -8.95 -28.34 -15.18
N ASP A 363 -7.84 -28.50 -15.91
CA ASP A 363 -6.79 -27.49 -16.02
C ASP A 363 -6.28 -26.95 -14.66
N ILE A 364 -6.20 -27.83 -13.66
CA ILE A 364 -5.60 -27.49 -12.37
C ILE A 364 -4.08 -27.48 -12.55
N LYS A 365 -3.43 -26.37 -12.19
CA LYS A 365 -1.98 -26.19 -12.36
C LYS A 365 -1.33 -25.98 -11.00
N LEU A 366 -0.40 -26.84 -10.64
CA LEU A 366 0.44 -26.69 -9.44
C LEU A 366 1.86 -26.34 -9.89
N GLN A 367 2.42 -25.24 -9.39
CA GLN A 367 3.78 -24.82 -9.73
C GLN A 367 4.53 -24.30 -8.50
N GLY A 368 5.57 -25.00 -8.05
CA GLY A 368 6.33 -24.58 -6.86
C GLY A 368 5.47 -24.54 -5.60
N VAL A 369 4.65 -25.58 -5.41
CA VAL A 369 3.88 -25.78 -4.17
C VAL A 369 4.73 -26.62 -3.23
N ASN A 370 4.93 -26.19 -1.99
CA ASN A 370 5.78 -26.86 -1.02
C ASN A 370 5.15 -26.78 0.38
N LEU A 371 4.37 -27.80 0.74
CA LEU A 371 3.58 -27.88 1.95
C LEU A 371 3.98 -29.09 2.79
N THR A 372 4.20 -28.83 4.08
CA THR A 372 4.67 -29.81 5.04
C THR A 372 3.63 -30.08 6.12
N PHE A 373 3.48 -31.31 6.60
CA PHE A 373 2.65 -31.62 7.78
C PHE A 373 3.53 -32.21 8.87
N VAL A 374 3.53 -31.57 10.04
CA VAL A 374 4.46 -31.90 11.14
C VAL A 374 5.86 -32.07 10.53
N ASP A 375 6.28 -31.13 9.68
CA ASP A 375 7.56 -31.11 8.96
C ASP A 375 7.86 -32.24 7.99
N GLN A 376 6.93 -33.18 7.82
CA GLN A 376 7.04 -34.16 6.77
C GLN A 376 6.47 -33.56 5.49
N GLU A 377 6.73 -34.17 4.33
CA GLU A 377 5.84 -33.93 3.20
C GLU A 377 4.42 -34.18 3.68
N ALA A 378 3.56 -33.20 3.42
CA ALA A 378 2.15 -33.48 3.60
C ALA A 378 1.73 -34.57 2.60
N GLN A 379 0.47 -34.97 2.66
CA GLN A 379 -0.14 -35.82 1.66
C GLN A 379 -1.06 -34.99 0.78
N SER A 380 -1.28 -35.50 -0.42
CA SER A 380 -2.38 -35.05 -1.25
C SER A 380 -3.43 -36.15 -1.36
N SER A 381 -4.66 -35.74 -1.60
CA SER A 381 -5.75 -36.62 -2.01
C SER A 381 -6.42 -35.99 -3.22
N CYS A 382 -6.49 -36.70 -4.34
CA CYS A 382 -7.15 -36.22 -5.55
C CYS A 382 -8.15 -37.25 -6.06
N SER A 383 -9.38 -36.79 -6.28
CA SER A 383 -10.48 -37.53 -6.89
C SER A 383 -11.07 -36.67 -8.01
N ASN A 384 -11.24 -37.24 -9.20
CA ASN A 384 -11.81 -36.58 -10.39
C ASN A 384 -11.21 -35.20 -10.71
N ALA A 385 -9.89 -35.05 -10.52
CA ALA A 385 -9.18 -33.82 -10.84
C ALA A 385 -8.12 -34.08 -11.91
N ALA A 386 -8.14 -33.29 -12.98
CA ALA A 386 -7.18 -33.34 -14.07
C ALA A 386 -6.37 -32.04 -14.11
N GLY A 387 -5.06 -32.18 -14.31
CA GLY A 387 -4.15 -31.05 -14.19
C GLY A 387 -2.70 -31.41 -14.48
N ILE A 388 -1.83 -30.42 -14.30
CA ILE A 388 -0.38 -30.58 -14.42
C ILE A 388 0.33 -30.02 -13.18
N ALA A 389 1.41 -30.69 -12.78
CA ALA A 389 2.37 -30.20 -11.81
C ALA A 389 3.66 -29.83 -12.54
N LEU A 390 4.14 -28.59 -12.35
CA LEU A 390 5.33 -28.04 -13.00
C LEU A 390 6.39 -27.65 -11.96
N GLY A 391 7.59 -28.22 -12.08
CA GLY A 391 8.65 -28.06 -11.08
C GLY A 391 8.35 -28.84 -9.80
N ARG A 392 9.03 -28.49 -8.71
CA ARG A 392 8.85 -29.18 -7.41
C ARG A 392 7.47 -28.87 -6.81
N VAL A 393 6.64 -29.90 -6.66
CA VAL A 393 5.31 -29.86 -6.05
C VAL A 393 5.26 -30.89 -4.93
N LEU A 394 5.11 -30.43 -3.70
CA LEU A 394 5.06 -31.19 -2.47
C LEU A 394 3.83 -30.70 -1.67
N PRO A 395 2.84 -31.54 -1.35
CA PRO A 395 2.78 -32.98 -1.62
C PRO A 395 2.70 -33.35 -3.11
N GLU A 396 3.29 -34.47 -3.51
CA GLU A 396 3.06 -35.07 -4.83
C GLU A 396 1.57 -35.38 -5.02
N THR A 397 1.02 -35.14 -6.21
CA THR A 397 -0.40 -35.33 -6.53
C THR A 397 -0.60 -36.40 -7.59
N SER A 398 -1.61 -37.26 -7.42
CA SER A 398 -1.96 -38.33 -8.38
C SER A 398 -2.48 -37.84 -9.73
N MET A 399 -2.67 -36.52 -9.91
CA MET A 399 -3.01 -35.90 -11.20
C MET A 399 -1.88 -36.00 -12.24
N ALA A 400 -0.68 -36.44 -11.85
CA ALA A 400 0.47 -36.60 -12.72
C ALA A 400 0.49 -37.98 -13.40
N LYS A 401 -0.14 -38.11 -14.59
CA LYS A 401 0.18 -39.16 -15.59
C LYS A 401 -0.47 -38.85 -16.95
N LEU A 402 0.24 -38.07 -17.79
CA LEU A 402 0.22 -37.97 -19.28
C LEU A 402 0.92 -36.63 -19.62
N LEU A 403 2.06 -36.49 -20.30
CA LEU A 403 2.71 -37.23 -21.37
C LEU A 403 4.23 -37.33 -21.12
N CYS A 404 4.74 -38.55 -21.11
CA CYS A 404 6.02 -38.90 -21.72
C CYS A 404 5.78 -40.25 -22.39
N LEU A 405 5.28 -40.28 -23.63
CA LEU A 405 5.45 -41.44 -24.50
C LEU A 405 5.20 -41.05 -25.96
N ASN A 406 6.29 -40.85 -26.68
CA ASN A 406 6.40 -41.06 -28.11
C ASN A 406 7.68 -41.90 -28.31
N ILE A 407 7.69 -43.13 -27.78
CA ILE A 407 8.64 -44.17 -28.21
C ILE A 407 7.86 -45.46 -28.32
N VAL A 408 7.59 -45.82 -29.57
CA VAL A 408 7.11 -47.14 -30.00
C VAL A 408 8.28 -48.13 -29.88
N VAL A 409 8.03 -49.21 -29.13
CA VAL A 409 8.42 -50.59 -29.41
C VAL A 409 9.78 -50.80 -30.10
N LEU A 410 10.77 -51.27 -29.33
CA LEU A 410 11.41 -52.56 -29.62
C LEU A 410 11.87 -53.22 -28.32
N ALA A 411 11.08 -54.21 -27.91
CA ALA A 411 11.43 -55.46 -27.25
C ALA A 411 12.53 -55.53 -26.16
N LEU A 412 12.06 -55.96 -24.98
CA LEU A 412 12.64 -57.06 -24.18
C LEU A 412 14.04 -56.84 -23.57
N LEU A 413 14.08 -56.45 -22.29
CA LEU A 413 14.40 -57.34 -21.16
C LEU A 413 14.63 -56.52 -19.87
N ALA A 414 14.12 -57.07 -18.78
CA ALA A 414 14.06 -56.49 -17.45
C ALA A 414 15.45 -56.25 -16.82
N PHE A 415 15.62 -55.13 -16.13
CA PHE A 415 16.18 -55.01 -14.76
C PHE A 415 15.74 -53.67 -14.15
N PRO A 416 15.36 -53.61 -12.85
CA PRO A 416 14.65 -52.48 -12.26
C PRO A 416 15.60 -51.40 -11.75
N THR A 417 15.32 -50.13 -12.04
CA THR A 417 15.87 -48.99 -11.31
C THR A 417 14.77 -48.30 -10.51
N ILE A 418 14.83 -48.52 -9.21
CA ILE A 418 13.96 -47.92 -8.19
C ILE A 418 14.28 -46.42 -8.13
N SER A 419 13.27 -45.56 -8.36
CA SER A 419 13.36 -44.12 -8.08
C SER A 419 12.38 -43.77 -6.96
N THR A 420 12.91 -43.47 -5.78
CA THR A 420 12.20 -43.06 -4.57
C THR A 420 11.94 -41.55 -4.60
N SER A 421 10.68 -41.12 -4.58
CA SER A 421 10.33 -39.74 -4.25
C SER A 421 10.37 -39.58 -2.72
N SER A 422 11.18 -38.63 -2.24
CA SER A 422 11.47 -38.47 -0.80
C SER A 422 10.59 -37.38 -0.21
N ALA A 423 9.75 -37.77 0.74
CA ALA A 423 9.08 -36.84 1.64
C ALA A 423 10.05 -35.80 2.21
N ILE A 424 9.66 -34.52 2.29
CA ILE A 424 10.33 -33.54 3.18
C ILE A 424 10.39 -34.23 4.53
N ALA A 425 11.58 -34.30 5.12
CA ALA A 425 11.74 -35.03 6.36
C ALA A 425 11.49 -34.09 7.55
N SER A 426 10.73 -34.60 8.52
CA SER A 426 10.35 -33.93 9.75
C SER A 426 11.23 -34.26 10.92
N TYR A 427 11.60 -33.22 11.65
CA TYR A 427 12.43 -33.36 12.83
C TYR A 427 11.80 -32.61 14.00
N ASN A 428 10.69 -33.15 14.51
CA ASN A 428 10.06 -32.66 15.74
C ASN A 428 10.98 -32.89 16.94
N VAL A 429 11.40 -31.81 17.60
CA VAL A 429 12.37 -31.84 18.72
C VAL A 429 11.93 -32.72 19.89
N LEU A 430 10.62 -32.96 20.08
CA LEU A 430 10.12 -33.88 21.12
C LEU A 430 10.55 -35.33 20.86
N LYS A 431 10.64 -35.76 19.59
CA LYS A 431 11.11 -37.11 19.21
C LYS A 431 12.60 -37.30 19.51
N TYR A 432 13.34 -36.21 19.61
CA TYR A 432 14.75 -36.17 19.98
C TYR A 432 14.96 -35.93 21.48
N GLY A 433 13.90 -35.95 22.28
CA GLY A 433 13.97 -35.88 23.74
C GLY A 433 13.74 -34.50 24.35
N ALA A 434 13.44 -33.47 23.57
CA ALA A 434 13.15 -32.13 24.09
C ALA A 434 11.94 -32.16 25.03
N LYS A 435 11.97 -31.35 26.10
CA LYS A 435 10.91 -31.29 27.11
C LYS A 435 10.29 -29.88 27.18
N PRO A 436 8.96 -29.74 26.98
CA PRO A 436 8.27 -28.44 26.90
C PRO A 436 7.97 -27.79 28.27
N ASN A 437 8.80 -28.03 29.29
CA ASN A 437 8.54 -27.61 30.68
C ASN A 437 9.32 -26.37 31.15
N GLY A 438 10.26 -25.86 30.34
CA GLY A 438 11.12 -24.72 30.63
C GLY A 438 12.16 -24.97 31.74
N LYS A 439 12.38 -26.24 32.11
CA LYS A 439 13.26 -26.66 33.22
C LYS A 439 14.29 -27.69 32.80
N THR A 440 13.92 -28.63 31.94
CA THR A 440 14.82 -29.69 31.47
C THR A 440 15.56 -29.22 30.23
N ASP A 441 16.88 -29.35 30.26
CA ASP A 441 17.73 -28.99 29.13
C ASP A 441 17.33 -29.78 27.87
N SER A 442 16.98 -29.05 26.81
CA SER A 442 16.58 -29.60 25.52
C SER A 442 17.64 -29.36 24.42
N THR A 443 18.83 -28.89 24.78
CA THR A 443 19.89 -28.50 23.83
C THR A 443 20.27 -29.65 22.89
N GLN A 444 20.59 -30.82 23.44
CA GLN A 444 21.00 -31.97 22.64
C GLN A 444 19.89 -32.42 21.69
N ALA A 445 18.64 -32.38 22.14
CA ALA A 445 17.49 -32.74 21.30
C ALA A 445 17.34 -31.83 20.07
N PHE A 446 17.65 -30.54 20.21
CA PHE A 446 17.64 -29.59 19.08
C PHE A 446 18.82 -29.84 18.13
N LEU A 447 20.00 -30.16 18.66
CA LEU A 447 21.17 -30.51 17.85
C LEU A 447 20.95 -31.82 17.08
N ASP A 448 20.36 -32.83 17.72
CA ASP A 448 20.07 -34.11 17.06
C ASP A 448 19.01 -33.95 15.98
N ALA A 449 17.96 -33.14 16.23
CA ALA A 449 16.96 -32.78 15.23
C ALA A 449 17.60 -32.05 14.05
N TRP A 450 18.53 -31.12 14.30
CA TRP A 450 19.28 -30.43 13.25
C TRP A 450 20.18 -31.37 12.46
N ASN A 451 20.96 -32.22 13.11
CA ASN A 451 21.86 -33.14 12.43
C ASN A 451 21.09 -34.11 11.52
N ALA A 452 19.94 -34.59 11.99
CA ALA A 452 19.06 -35.44 11.20
C ALA A 452 18.46 -34.67 10.01
N ALA A 453 17.98 -33.44 10.22
CA ALA A 453 17.52 -32.56 9.15
C ALA A 453 18.60 -32.28 8.10
N CYS A 454 19.80 -31.98 8.58
CA CYS A 454 20.93 -31.59 7.76
C CYS A 454 21.50 -32.76 6.93
N ALA A 455 21.40 -34.00 7.43
CA ALA A 455 21.80 -35.20 6.70
C ALA A 455 20.84 -35.60 5.56
N SER A 456 19.66 -34.98 5.47
CA SER A 456 18.68 -35.25 4.41
C SER A 456 19.08 -34.62 3.08
N GLU A 457 18.93 -35.33 1.97
CA GLU A 457 19.14 -34.79 0.60
C GLU A 457 17.92 -34.00 0.08
N SER A 458 16.84 -33.93 0.85
CA SER A 458 15.62 -33.18 0.55
C SER A 458 15.46 -32.00 1.50
N SER A 459 14.65 -30.99 1.15
CA SER A 459 14.33 -29.90 2.10
C SER A 459 13.69 -30.49 3.36
N THR A 460 13.89 -29.84 4.50
CA THR A 460 13.45 -30.34 5.81
C THR A 460 12.79 -29.25 6.66
N LEU A 461 11.96 -29.66 7.62
CA LEU A 461 11.43 -28.77 8.64
C LEU A 461 11.76 -29.34 10.04
N ILE A 462 12.11 -28.44 10.96
CA ILE A 462 12.35 -28.73 12.37
C ILE A 462 11.22 -28.05 13.16
N TYR A 463 10.36 -28.85 13.77
CA TYR A 463 9.21 -28.39 14.55
C TYR A 463 9.58 -28.24 16.00
N VAL A 464 9.29 -27.06 16.55
CA VAL A 464 9.29 -26.81 17.99
C VAL A 464 7.85 -26.52 18.40
N PRO A 465 7.14 -27.51 18.98
CA PRO A 465 5.76 -27.36 19.44
C PRO A 465 5.56 -26.27 20.49
N LYS A 466 4.30 -25.99 20.85
CA LYS A 466 3.98 -25.12 21.99
C LYS A 466 4.55 -25.70 23.28
N GLY A 467 5.24 -24.86 24.04
CA GLY A 467 5.92 -25.26 25.27
C GLY A 467 6.99 -24.24 25.65
N ARG A 468 7.59 -24.43 26.81
CA ARG A 468 8.80 -23.70 27.23
C ARG A 468 9.98 -24.66 27.10
N TYR A 469 11.04 -24.31 26.39
CA TYR A 469 12.20 -25.20 26.19
C TYR A 469 13.44 -24.52 26.72
N LEU A 470 14.05 -25.11 27.75
CA LEU A 470 15.33 -24.63 28.27
C LEU A 470 16.43 -25.08 27.30
N LEU A 471 17.22 -24.14 26.80
CA LEU A 471 18.33 -24.40 25.89
C LEU A 471 19.59 -23.71 26.40
N GLY A 472 20.68 -24.45 26.51
CA GLY A 472 22.04 -23.92 26.56
C GLY A 472 22.48 -23.35 25.21
N SER A 473 23.77 -23.05 25.08
CA SER A 473 24.35 -22.57 23.82
C SER A 473 24.32 -23.66 22.76
N LEU A 474 23.86 -23.34 21.55
CA LEU A 474 23.87 -24.27 20.43
C LEU A 474 24.20 -23.58 19.09
N ALA A 475 24.91 -24.34 18.24
CA ALA A 475 25.33 -23.91 16.91
C ALA A 475 24.84 -24.91 15.87
N PHE A 476 23.97 -24.45 14.98
CA PHE A 476 23.46 -25.20 13.85
C PHE A 476 24.42 -25.05 12.66
N LYS A 477 25.30 -26.04 12.49
CA LYS A 477 26.35 -26.02 11.47
C LYS A 477 25.86 -26.58 10.14
N GLY A 478 26.18 -25.89 9.04
CA GLY A 478 25.87 -26.28 7.68
C GLY A 478 27.02 -26.93 6.91
N ASP A 479 28.21 -27.07 7.49
CA ASP A 479 29.34 -27.78 6.86
C ASP A 479 28.93 -29.23 6.57
N GLY A 480 28.83 -29.60 5.28
CA GLY A 480 28.38 -30.94 4.87
C GLY A 480 26.86 -31.14 4.93
N CYS A 481 26.07 -30.07 5.10
CA CYS A 481 24.62 -30.15 5.06
C CYS A 481 24.14 -30.51 3.67
N LYS A 482 23.39 -31.60 3.58
CA LYS A 482 22.83 -32.12 2.32
C LYS A 482 21.49 -31.48 1.98
N SER A 483 20.79 -30.93 2.97
CA SER A 483 19.44 -30.42 2.77
C SER A 483 19.47 -29.09 2.01
N PRO A 484 18.71 -28.95 0.89
CA PRO A 484 18.70 -27.73 0.10
C PRO A 484 18.03 -26.54 0.82
N ASP A 485 17.08 -26.79 1.73
CA ASP A 485 16.45 -25.77 2.57
C ASP A 485 16.04 -26.37 3.91
N ILE A 486 16.26 -25.66 5.02
CA ILE A 486 15.82 -26.06 6.36
C ILE A 486 14.94 -24.97 6.95
N THR A 487 13.68 -25.28 7.21
CA THR A 487 12.80 -24.39 7.99
C THR A 487 12.84 -24.80 9.45
N ILE A 488 12.86 -23.84 10.38
CA ILE A 488 12.65 -24.05 11.80
C ILE A 488 11.39 -23.29 12.19
N ARG A 489 10.35 -24.03 12.57
CA ARG A 489 9.09 -23.45 13.01
C ARG A 489 8.98 -23.56 14.52
N ILE A 490 8.93 -22.40 15.17
CA ILE A 490 8.85 -22.28 16.61
C ILE A 490 7.44 -21.81 16.99
N ASP A 491 6.64 -22.71 17.56
CA ASP A 491 5.33 -22.36 18.13
C ASP A 491 5.44 -22.11 19.66
N GLY A 492 6.54 -22.55 20.29
CA GLY A 492 6.82 -22.39 21.71
C GLY A 492 7.67 -21.17 22.08
N THR A 493 8.17 -21.18 23.32
CA THR A 493 9.16 -20.23 23.84
C THR A 493 10.47 -20.95 24.12
N LEU A 494 11.55 -20.51 23.49
CA LEU A 494 12.90 -20.94 23.83
C LEU A 494 13.41 -20.04 24.96
N ILE A 495 14.02 -20.64 25.97
CA ILE A 495 14.43 -19.92 27.20
C ILE A 495 15.86 -20.28 27.52
N ALA A 496 16.68 -19.27 27.78
CA ALA A 496 18.05 -19.44 28.23
C ALA A 496 18.10 -19.86 29.72
N PRO A 497 19.22 -20.43 30.19
CA PRO A 497 19.42 -20.67 31.62
C PRO A 497 19.37 -19.35 32.38
N GLU A 498 18.77 -19.38 33.58
CA GLU A 498 18.64 -18.20 34.44
C GLU A 498 19.99 -17.75 35.01
N ASP A 499 20.91 -18.70 35.22
CA ASP A 499 22.31 -18.40 35.53
C ASP A 499 23.07 -17.98 34.25
N TYR A 500 23.32 -16.68 34.12
CA TYR A 500 24.02 -16.09 32.98
C TYR A 500 25.44 -16.64 32.77
N ARG A 501 26.07 -17.23 33.80
CA ARG A 501 27.42 -17.79 33.69
C ARG A 501 27.45 -19.01 32.78
N ILE A 502 26.32 -19.71 32.64
CA ILE A 502 26.18 -20.89 31.78
C ILE A 502 26.37 -20.52 30.30
N LEU A 503 25.85 -19.36 29.86
CA LEU A 503 26.05 -18.85 28.51
C LEU A 503 27.23 -17.87 28.39
N GLY A 504 27.78 -17.42 29.51
CA GLY A 504 28.75 -16.33 29.57
C GLY A 504 30.06 -16.59 28.83
N GLN A 505 30.40 -17.86 28.57
CA GLN A 505 31.57 -18.25 27.78
C GLN A 505 31.27 -18.49 26.29
N SER A 506 30.01 -18.41 25.88
CA SER A 506 29.55 -18.65 24.50
C SER A 506 29.37 -17.33 23.75
N ALA A 507 29.84 -17.26 22.50
CA ALA A 507 29.68 -16.05 21.66
C ALA A 507 28.22 -15.82 21.23
N SER A 508 27.46 -16.90 21.04
CA SER A 508 26.06 -16.90 20.61
C SER A 508 25.25 -17.88 21.45
N TRP A 509 23.98 -17.58 21.72
CA TRP A 509 23.07 -18.53 22.37
C TRP A 509 22.52 -19.51 21.34
N ILE A 510 22.07 -18.99 20.19
CA ILE A 510 21.61 -19.76 19.04
C ILE A 510 22.29 -19.19 17.79
N SER A 511 23.15 -19.97 17.15
CA SER A 511 23.82 -19.60 15.89
C SER A 511 23.45 -20.54 14.74
N PHE A 512 23.46 -19.96 13.54
CA PHE A 512 23.39 -20.66 12.26
C PHE A 512 24.66 -20.39 11.49
N GLU A 513 25.47 -21.41 11.27
CA GLU A 513 26.84 -21.25 10.79
C GLU A 513 27.04 -21.95 9.45
N LYS A 514 27.40 -21.19 8.42
CA LYS A 514 27.64 -21.67 7.05
C LYS A 514 26.46 -22.47 6.47
N VAL A 515 25.26 -21.96 6.68
CA VAL A 515 24.01 -22.57 6.22
C VAL A 515 23.44 -21.81 5.02
N ASN A 516 22.80 -22.54 4.10
CA ASN A 516 22.03 -21.99 2.99
C ASN A 516 20.56 -22.37 3.15
N GLY A 517 19.63 -21.53 2.66
CA GLY A 517 18.21 -21.88 2.62
C GLY A 517 17.52 -22.03 3.98
N VAL A 518 18.00 -21.35 5.03
CA VAL A 518 17.40 -21.45 6.37
C VAL A 518 16.30 -20.42 6.59
N SER A 519 15.16 -20.87 7.12
CA SER A 519 14.03 -20.01 7.51
C SER A 519 13.61 -20.24 8.95
N VAL A 520 13.70 -19.21 9.82
CA VAL A 520 13.18 -19.27 11.19
C VAL A 520 11.83 -18.55 11.27
N VAL A 521 10.80 -19.25 11.71
CA VAL A 521 9.41 -18.76 11.71
C VAL A 521 8.74 -18.98 13.06
N GLY A 522 8.18 -17.92 13.63
CA GLY A 522 7.43 -17.95 14.88
C GLY A 522 8.32 -17.88 16.13
N GLY A 523 7.66 -18.00 17.29
CA GLY A 523 8.31 -18.22 18.58
C GLY A 523 8.73 -16.96 19.33
N ALA A 524 8.91 -17.12 20.64
CA ALA A 524 9.55 -16.16 21.50
C ALA A 524 10.87 -16.74 22.03
N LEU A 525 11.91 -15.92 22.03
CA LEU A 525 13.23 -16.27 22.56
C LEU A 525 13.49 -15.38 23.76
N ASP A 526 13.43 -15.95 24.97
CA ASP A 526 13.70 -15.26 26.23
C ASP A 526 15.10 -15.62 26.73
N ALA A 527 16.06 -14.74 26.48
CA ALA A 527 17.48 -14.99 26.77
C ALA A 527 17.89 -14.69 28.22
N LYS A 528 16.94 -14.35 29.10
CA LYS A 528 17.17 -14.15 30.55
C LYS A 528 18.35 -13.22 30.85
N GLY A 529 18.43 -12.08 30.16
CA GLY A 529 19.53 -11.12 30.29
C GLY A 529 19.58 -10.34 31.60
N SER A 530 18.47 -10.22 32.34
CA SER A 530 18.37 -9.33 33.51
C SER A 530 19.42 -9.60 34.61
N PRO A 531 19.71 -10.84 34.99
CA PRO A 531 20.80 -11.14 35.92
C PRO A 531 22.18 -10.69 35.44
N LEU A 532 22.49 -10.82 34.14
CA LEU A 532 23.77 -10.36 33.59
C LEU A 532 23.86 -8.83 33.57
N TRP A 533 22.77 -8.15 33.25
CA TRP A 533 22.73 -6.67 33.26
C TRP A 533 22.99 -6.13 34.67
N ALA A 534 22.40 -6.76 35.70
CA ALA A 534 22.64 -6.41 37.10
C ALA A 534 24.11 -6.61 37.50
N CYS A 535 24.76 -7.69 37.05
CA CYS A 535 26.20 -7.89 37.23
C CYS A 535 27.02 -6.76 36.60
N LYS A 536 26.79 -6.47 35.31
CA LYS A 536 27.53 -5.43 34.56
C LYS A 536 27.38 -4.05 35.20
N ALA A 537 26.21 -3.74 35.75
CA ALA A 537 25.97 -2.48 36.46
C ALA A 537 26.81 -2.31 37.73
N THR A 538 27.30 -3.39 38.34
CA THR A 538 28.12 -3.36 39.57
C THR A 538 29.62 -3.17 39.32
N GLY A 539 30.08 -3.16 38.06
CA GLY A 539 31.50 -2.99 37.71
C GLY A 539 32.40 -4.21 37.97
N ASN A 540 31.83 -5.37 38.32
CA ASN A 540 32.55 -6.62 38.56
C ASN A 540 33.01 -7.32 37.26
N ASN A 541 33.93 -8.29 37.36
CA ASN A 541 34.37 -9.15 36.24
C ASN A 541 33.23 -10.10 35.79
N CYS A 542 32.31 -9.60 34.96
CA CYS A 542 31.19 -10.35 34.40
C CYS A 542 31.56 -10.92 33.00
N PRO A 543 31.00 -12.08 32.60
CA PRO A 543 31.19 -12.63 31.26
C PRO A 543 30.58 -11.76 30.14
N SER A 544 31.03 -11.96 28.90
CA SER A 544 30.60 -11.17 27.73
C SER A 544 29.09 -11.27 27.48
N GLY A 545 28.52 -12.48 27.58
CA GLY A 545 27.11 -12.79 27.32
C GLY A 545 26.83 -13.26 25.89
N ALA A 546 25.66 -13.87 25.67
CA ALA A 546 25.32 -14.55 24.43
C ALA A 546 24.27 -13.80 23.57
N THR A 547 24.35 -13.98 22.25
CA THR A 547 23.48 -13.33 21.24
C THR A 547 22.31 -14.22 20.78
N VAL A 548 21.17 -13.62 20.43
CA VAL A 548 19.93 -14.32 20.00
C VAL A 548 19.68 -14.15 18.50
N SER A 549 18.73 -14.90 17.91
CA SER A 549 18.17 -14.64 16.58
C SER A 549 16.69 -15.11 16.48
N SER A 550 15.65 -14.24 16.50
CA SER A 550 14.25 -14.58 16.10
C SER A 550 13.22 -13.42 16.18
N LEU A 551 11.97 -13.71 15.80
CA LEU A 551 10.79 -12.86 15.59
C LEU A 551 10.20 -12.18 16.84
N VAL A 552 10.36 -12.74 18.04
CA VAL A 552 10.20 -12.00 19.31
C VAL A 552 11.40 -12.31 20.20
N SER A 553 12.35 -11.39 20.27
CA SER A 553 13.58 -11.53 21.06
C SER A 553 13.45 -10.70 22.34
N LEU A 554 13.45 -11.37 23.49
CA LEU A 554 13.25 -10.79 24.82
C LEU A 554 14.53 -10.91 25.63
N ASN A 555 14.92 -9.80 26.28
CA ASN A 555 15.96 -9.75 27.29
C ASN A 555 17.26 -10.46 26.89
N SER A 556 17.87 -10.07 25.77
CA SER A 556 19.16 -10.65 25.38
C SER A 556 20.26 -10.32 26.39
N GLN A 557 21.16 -11.27 26.63
CA GLN A 557 22.36 -11.04 27.45
C GLN A 557 23.33 -10.06 26.77
N MET A 558 23.30 -10.01 25.43
CA MET A 558 24.07 -9.11 24.54
C MET A 558 23.18 -8.71 23.34
N PHE A 559 23.67 -8.79 22.10
CA PHE A 559 22.90 -8.46 20.91
C PHE A 559 21.68 -9.39 20.74
N HIS A 560 20.60 -8.88 20.15
CA HIS A 560 19.35 -9.62 19.96
C HIS A 560 19.27 -10.40 18.65
N ILE A 561 19.88 -9.89 17.57
CA ILE A 561 20.01 -10.55 16.27
C ILE A 561 21.34 -10.11 15.65
N VAL A 562 22.18 -11.05 15.24
CA VAL A 562 23.41 -10.78 14.48
C VAL A 562 23.34 -11.43 13.11
N ILE A 563 23.58 -10.64 12.07
CA ILE A 563 23.75 -11.08 10.68
C ILE A 563 25.20 -10.79 10.30
N ASN A 564 26.00 -11.84 10.18
CA ASN A 564 27.45 -11.72 9.99
C ASN A 564 27.90 -12.67 8.88
N GLY A 565 28.52 -12.13 7.82
CA GLY A 565 28.98 -12.97 6.70
C GLY A 565 27.86 -13.53 5.83
N CYS A 566 26.67 -12.92 5.85
CA CYS A 566 25.48 -13.48 5.20
C CYS A 566 25.13 -12.75 3.90
N GLN A 567 24.46 -13.45 2.99
CA GLN A 567 23.93 -12.86 1.76
C GLN A 567 22.42 -13.13 1.63
N ASP A 568 21.68 -12.17 1.05
CA ASP A 568 20.26 -12.30 0.69
C ASP A 568 19.35 -12.60 1.89
N VAL A 569 19.49 -11.79 2.96
CA VAL A 569 18.80 -11.98 4.24
C VAL A 569 17.56 -11.08 4.34
N LEU A 570 16.41 -11.66 4.74
CA LEU A 570 15.19 -10.92 5.05
C LEU A 570 14.82 -11.03 6.53
N VAL A 571 14.75 -9.89 7.21
CA VAL A 571 14.21 -9.74 8.56
C VAL A 571 12.92 -8.93 8.50
N GLN A 572 11.79 -9.53 8.90
CA GLN A 572 10.49 -8.86 8.78
C GLN A 572 9.59 -9.10 9.97
N GLY A 573 9.01 -8.02 10.52
CA GLY A 573 8.00 -8.12 11.57
C GLY A 573 8.56 -8.52 12.93
N VAL A 574 9.86 -8.33 13.15
CA VAL A 574 10.51 -8.69 14.41
C VAL A 574 10.12 -7.70 15.50
N ARG A 575 9.88 -8.22 16.71
CA ARG A 575 9.72 -7.42 17.94
C ARG A 575 10.88 -7.70 18.89
N VAL A 576 11.73 -6.70 19.11
CA VAL A 576 12.80 -6.76 20.11
C VAL A 576 12.38 -5.97 21.35
N ILE A 577 12.53 -6.57 22.53
CA ILE A 577 12.24 -5.94 23.81
C ILE A 577 13.35 -6.26 24.82
N ALA A 578 14.05 -5.22 25.26
CA ALA A 578 14.89 -5.21 26.45
C ALA A 578 14.67 -3.88 27.22
N ALA A 579 15.19 -3.82 28.44
CA ALA A 579 15.11 -2.61 29.27
C ALA A 579 15.93 -1.46 28.65
N GLY A 580 15.48 -0.22 28.82
CA GLY A 580 16.12 0.96 28.19
C GLY A 580 17.52 1.30 28.72
N ASP A 581 17.90 0.68 29.84
CA ASP A 581 19.21 0.78 30.51
C ASP A 581 20.03 -0.52 30.36
N SER A 582 19.56 -1.49 29.57
CA SER A 582 20.26 -2.75 29.39
C SER A 582 21.53 -2.57 28.54
N PRO A 583 22.72 -2.93 29.05
CA PRO A 583 23.98 -2.66 28.37
C PRO A 583 24.20 -3.60 27.16
N ASN A 584 24.61 -3.03 26.02
CA ASN A 584 25.00 -3.77 24.81
C ASN A 584 23.91 -4.69 24.23
N THR A 585 22.64 -4.31 24.40
CA THR A 585 21.50 -5.06 23.88
C THR A 585 21.10 -4.63 22.47
N ASP A 586 22.05 -4.52 21.54
CA ASP A 586 21.76 -4.10 20.18
C ASP A 586 20.61 -4.92 19.56
N GLY A 587 19.67 -4.27 18.89
CA GLY A 587 18.48 -4.91 18.35
C GLY A 587 18.80 -5.83 17.18
N ILE A 588 19.28 -5.27 16.08
CA ILE A 588 19.77 -6.04 14.92
C ILE A 588 21.13 -5.51 14.52
N HIS A 589 22.14 -6.35 14.59
CA HIS A 589 23.49 -6.06 14.12
C HIS A 589 23.72 -6.70 12.75
N VAL A 590 24.26 -5.95 11.80
CA VAL A 590 24.62 -6.43 10.45
C VAL A 590 26.07 -6.09 10.16
N GLN A 591 26.89 -7.07 9.80
CA GLN A 591 28.27 -6.86 9.36
C GLN A 591 28.69 -7.91 8.33
N LEU A 592 29.70 -7.62 7.50
CA LEU A 592 30.25 -8.51 6.48
C LEU A 592 29.16 -9.15 5.59
N SER A 593 28.04 -8.48 5.36
CA SER A 593 26.83 -9.06 4.79
C SER A 593 26.28 -8.26 3.62
N LYS A 594 25.67 -8.94 2.65
CA LYS A 594 25.19 -8.35 1.39
C LYS A 594 23.70 -8.59 1.15
N ASN A 595 23.01 -7.60 0.58
CA ASN A 595 21.58 -7.70 0.20
C ASN A 595 20.67 -8.04 1.40
N VAL A 596 20.82 -7.30 2.49
CA VAL A 596 20.02 -7.50 3.71
C VAL A 596 18.82 -6.57 3.70
N VAL A 597 17.64 -7.07 4.06
CA VAL A 597 16.40 -6.30 4.13
C VAL A 597 15.78 -6.41 5.52
N ILE A 598 15.56 -5.28 6.20
CA ILE A 598 14.91 -5.20 7.52
C ILE A 598 13.62 -4.37 7.39
N MET A 599 12.46 -4.97 7.67
CA MET A 599 11.17 -4.30 7.47
C MET A 599 10.20 -4.43 8.62
N ASN A 600 9.41 -3.36 8.83
CA ASN A 600 8.20 -3.36 9.68
C ASN A 600 8.44 -3.93 11.09
N SER A 601 9.59 -3.62 11.69
CA SER A 601 10.02 -4.16 12.98
C SER A 601 9.93 -3.10 14.08
N SER A 602 9.74 -3.53 15.31
CA SER A 602 9.69 -2.65 16.49
C SER A 602 10.79 -3.08 17.46
N ILE A 603 11.69 -2.17 17.79
CA ILE A 603 12.89 -2.48 18.55
C ILE A 603 13.00 -1.52 19.73
N LYS A 604 13.08 -2.11 20.93
CA LYS A 604 13.30 -1.42 22.20
C LYS A 604 14.47 -2.07 22.91
N THR A 605 15.52 -1.32 23.15
CA THR A 605 16.82 -1.81 23.64
C THR A 605 17.46 -0.76 24.55
N GLY A 606 18.54 -1.11 25.24
CA GLY A 606 19.38 -0.13 25.92
C GLY A 606 20.54 0.38 25.05
N ASP A 607 20.85 -0.32 23.95
CA ASP A 607 21.89 0.05 22.99
C ASP A 607 21.31 0.27 21.57
N ASP A 608 22.12 0.13 20.52
CA ASP A 608 21.75 0.42 19.13
C ASP A 608 20.48 -0.35 18.69
N CYS A 609 19.50 0.37 18.15
CA CYS A 609 18.30 -0.25 17.56
C CYS A 609 18.70 -1.15 16.38
N ILE A 610 19.53 -0.61 15.48
CA ILE A 610 20.19 -1.37 14.42
C ILE A 610 21.63 -0.88 14.32
N SER A 611 22.60 -1.77 14.49
CA SER A 611 24.02 -1.48 14.31
C SER A 611 24.56 -2.10 13.02
N ILE A 612 25.43 -1.37 12.31
CA ILE A 612 25.92 -1.73 10.98
C ILE A 612 27.45 -1.69 10.99
N GLY A 613 28.08 -2.86 11.02
CA GLY A 613 29.53 -3.04 11.04
C GLY A 613 30.17 -3.13 9.65
N PRO A 614 31.52 -3.24 9.60
CA PRO A 614 32.31 -3.25 8.37
C PRO A 614 31.91 -4.38 7.41
N GLY A 615 32.10 -4.16 6.11
CA GLY A 615 31.76 -5.09 5.03
C GLY A 615 30.26 -5.27 4.74
N THR A 616 29.41 -4.39 5.27
CA THR A 616 27.98 -4.39 4.92
C THR A 616 27.75 -3.72 3.57
N GLU A 617 27.06 -4.41 2.65
CA GLU A 617 26.70 -3.91 1.32
C GLU A 617 25.20 -4.09 1.03
N ASN A 618 24.55 -3.10 0.40
CA ASN A 618 23.15 -3.19 -0.06
C ASN A 618 22.16 -3.53 1.06
N LEU A 619 22.17 -2.75 2.14
CA LEU A 619 21.25 -2.90 3.27
C LEU A 619 20.02 -1.99 3.12
N TRP A 620 18.82 -2.56 3.18
CA TRP A 620 17.54 -1.84 3.11
C TRP A 620 16.77 -1.93 4.42
N ILE A 621 16.51 -0.80 5.07
CA ILE A 621 15.75 -0.71 6.33
C ILE A 621 14.50 0.13 6.09
N GLU A 622 13.30 -0.41 6.33
CA GLU A 622 12.05 0.32 6.09
C GLU A 622 10.94 0.08 7.11
N GLY A 623 10.32 1.16 7.60
CA GLY A 623 9.17 1.05 8.51
C GLY A 623 9.53 0.56 9.91
N VAL A 624 10.76 0.83 10.37
CA VAL A 624 11.24 0.44 11.70
C VAL A 624 10.91 1.51 12.74
N LYS A 625 10.43 1.08 13.91
CA LYS A 625 10.28 1.92 15.10
C LYS A 625 11.38 1.58 16.10
N CYS A 626 12.23 2.55 16.41
CA CYS A 626 13.30 2.47 17.39
C CYS A 626 12.92 3.29 18.62
N GLY A 627 13.07 2.73 19.83
CA GLY A 627 12.91 3.54 21.03
C GLY A 627 12.31 2.82 22.25
N PRO A 628 12.96 2.89 23.43
CA PRO A 628 14.25 3.56 23.71
C PRO A 628 15.47 2.82 23.11
N GLY A 629 16.68 3.41 23.23
CA GLY A 629 17.97 2.84 22.78
C GLY A 629 18.93 3.86 22.11
N HIS A 630 20.00 3.42 21.46
CA HIS A 630 21.02 4.29 20.83
C HIS A 630 20.77 4.65 19.36
N GLY A 631 19.64 4.26 18.78
CA GLY A 631 19.26 4.62 17.40
C GLY A 631 19.83 3.68 16.34
N ILE A 632 19.89 4.13 15.09
CA ILE A 632 20.47 3.35 13.98
C ILE A 632 21.90 3.86 13.72
N SER A 633 22.88 2.98 13.90
CA SER A 633 24.30 3.34 13.93
C SER A 633 25.12 2.56 12.90
N ILE A 634 25.86 3.27 12.05
CA ILE A 634 26.97 2.69 11.27
C ILE A 634 28.24 2.78 12.11
N GLY A 635 28.90 1.65 12.33
CA GLY A 635 30.12 1.49 13.11
C GLY A 635 29.91 0.84 14.50
N SER A 636 30.92 0.82 15.37
CA SER A 636 32.19 1.55 15.20
C SER A 636 33.08 0.95 14.11
N LEU A 637 33.52 1.79 13.18
CA LEU A 637 34.55 1.49 12.18
C LEU A 637 35.94 1.94 12.67
N ALA A 638 37.00 1.54 11.99
CA ALA A 638 38.41 1.71 12.36
C ALA A 638 38.80 1.02 13.67
N LYS A 639 38.11 -0.08 14.01
CA LYS A 639 38.59 -0.94 15.10
C LYS A 639 39.95 -1.53 14.74
N ASP A 640 40.07 -1.94 13.47
CA ASP A 640 41.27 -2.49 12.84
C ASP A 640 41.80 -1.54 11.75
N ALA A 641 43.12 -1.58 11.52
CA ALA A 641 43.76 -0.77 10.48
C ALA A 641 43.34 -1.20 9.07
N GLU A 642 43.04 -2.49 8.90
CA GLU A 642 42.52 -3.08 7.67
C GLU A 642 41.12 -3.64 7.92
N GLU A 643 40.09 -3.00 7.36
CA GLU A 643 38.71 -3.44 7.45
C GLU A 643 37.92 -3.08 6.19
N GLN A 644 36.85 -3.83 5.91
CA GLN A 644 35.99 -3.55 4.76
C GLN A 644 35.07 -2.35 5.01
N GLY A 645 34.78 -1.57 3.96
CA GLY A 645 33.84 -0.46 4.06
C GLY A 645 32.37 -0.88 4.19
N VAL A 646 31.51 0.10 4.51
CA VAL A 646 30.05 -0.01 4.52
C VAL A 646 29.50 0.76 3.32
N GLN A 647 28.67 0.13 2.49
CA GLN A 647 28.15 0.80 1.30
C GLN A 647 26.70 0.47 0.94
N ASN A 648 26.06 1.40 0.23
CA ASN A 648 24.69 1.26 -0.29
C ASN A 648 23.65 0.94 0.78
N VAL A 649 23.67 1.69 1.89
CA VAL A 649 22.69 1.56 2.98
C VAL A 649 21.53 2.52 2.75
N THR A 650 20.29 2.02 2.66
CA THR A 650 19.08 2.84 2.62
C THR A 650 18.20 2.61 3.83
N VAL A 651 17.87 3.68 4.55
CA VAL A 651 16.97 3.67 5.70
C VAL A 651 15.79 4.59 5.44
N LYS A 652 14.55 4.07 5.56
CA LYS A 652 13.36 4.79 5.11
C LYS A 652 12.15 4.65 6.04
N ARG A 653 11.38 5.73 6.21
CA ARG A 653 10.14 5.73 7.02
C ARG A 653 10.37 5.18 8.42
N THR A 654 11.39 5.70 9.12
CA THR A 654 11.72 5.30 10.49
C THR A 654 11.12 6.27 11.51
N ILE A 655 10.80 5.75 12.69
CA ILE A 655 10.35 6.55 13.83
C ILE A 655 11.33 6.28 14.98
N PHE A 656 11.91 7.35 15.51
CA PHE A 656 12.73 7.32 16.72
C PHE A 656 11.94 7.95 17.86
N ALA A 657 11.89 7.28 19.00
CA ALA A 657 11.24 7.79 20.21
C ALA A 657 12.14 7.56 21.42
N ASP A 658 12.49 8.62 22.13
CA ASP A 658 13.25 8.54 23.38
C ASP A 658 14.58 7.78 23.23
N THR A 659 15.24 7.96 22.09
CA THR A 659 16.55 7.36 21.80
C THR A 659 17.69 8.35 22.08
N GLN A 660 18.87 7.83 22.41
CA GLN A 660 20.09 8.64 22.51
C GLN A 660 20.45 9.23 21.15
N ASN A 661 20.42 8.45 20.07
CA ASN A 661 20.72 8.95 18.73
C ASN A 661 19.59 8.60 17.75
N GLY A 662 19.51 9.35 16.65
CA GLY A 662 18.66 9.01 15.52
C GLY A 662 19.47 8.21 14.50
N PHE A 663 20.10 8.91 13.57
CA PHE A 663 21.08 8.34 12.64
C PHE A 663 22.49 8.67 13.10
N ARG A 664 23.32 7.65 13.29
CA ARG A 664 24.70 7.79 13.75
C ARG A 664 25.68 7.12 12.79
N ILE A 665 26.83 7.75 12.53
CA ILE A 665 28.03 7.12 11.95
C ILE A 665 29.17 7.32 12.93
N LYS A 666 29.78 6.26 13.44
CA LYS A 666 30.85 6.30 14.45
C LYS A 666 32.10 5.56 13.95
N SER A 667 33.27 6.19 14.06
CA SER A 667 34.56 5.53 13.77
C SER A 667 35.61 5.91 14.80
N TRP A 668 36.46 4.94 15.16
CA TRP A 668 37.58 5.14 16.05
C TRP A 668 38.56 6.19 15.51
N ALA A 669 39.13 6.99 16.41
CA ALA A 669 40.17 7.97 16.08
C ALA A 669 41.52 7.31 15.80
N ARG A 670 41.60 6.45 14.77
CA ARG A 670 42.77 5.63 14.41
C ARG A 670 42.95 5.49 12.89
N PRO A 671 44.16 5.23 12.39
CA PRO A 671 44.37 4.86 10.99
C PRO A 671 43.53 3.64 10.59
N SER A 672 42.92 3.70 9.42
CA SER A 672 42.15 2.61 8.82
C SER A 672 42.00 2.85 7.31
N ASN A 673 41.84 1.78 6.54
CA ASN A 673 41.45 1.83 5.13
C ASN A 673 39.91 1.77 4.92
N GLY A 674 39.13 1.65 5.99
CA GLY A 674 37.68 1.54 5.93
C GLY A 674 36.99 2.78 5.32
N PHE A 675 35.76 2.61 4.85
CA PHE A 675 34.97 3.70 4.29
C PHE A 675 33.47 3.53 4.55
N VAL A 676 32.71 4.61 4.40
CA VAL A 676 31.24 4.63 4.37
C VAL A 676 30.80 5.38 3.11
N GLN A 677 30.03 4.75 2.22
CA GLN A 677 29.56 5.40 1.00
C GLN A 677 28.14 5.00 0.57
N GLY A 678 27.45 5.84 -0.20
CA GLY A 678 26.14 5.47 -0.77
C GLY A 678 25.03 5.35 0.28
N VAL A 679 25.09 6.11 1.37
CA VAL A 679 24.11 6.03 2.47
C VAL A 679 22.94 6.97 2.24
N ARG A 680 21.70 6.50 2.46
CA ARG A 680 20.45 7.24 2.22
C ARG A 680 19.52 7.13 3.41
N PHE A 681 19.42 8.18 4.22
CA PHE A 681 18.43 8.32 5.30
C PHE A 681 17.24 9.14 4.81
N ILE A 682 16.06 8.52 4.63
CA ILE A 682 14.91 9.12 3.93
C ILE A 682 13.62 9.04 4.76
N GLY A 683 13.09 10.19 5.18
CA GLY A 683 11.78 10.30 5.80
C GLY A 683 11.75 9.70 7.20
N ALA A 684 12.29 10.43 8.17
CA ALA A 684 12.31 10.01 9.58
C ALA A 684 11.50 10.98 10.45
N ILE A 685 10.88 10.44 11.50
CA ILE A 685 10.24 11.21 12.55
C ILE A 685 11.03 11.03 13.85
N MET A 686 11.50 12.14 14.42
CA MET A 686 12.22 12.17 15.69
C MET A 686 11.28 12.62 16.80
N HIS A 687 11.18 11.85 17.87
CA HIS A 687 10.49 12.23 19.09
C HIS A 687 11.48 12.18 20.25
N ASN A 688 11.86 13.36 20.75
CA ASN A 688 12.69 13.48 21.95
C ASN A 688 14.02 12.70 21.84
N VAL A 689 14.73 12.88 20.73
CA VAL A 689 15.99 12.17 20.44
C VAL A 689 17.17 13.04 20.86
N GLN A 690 18.13 12.53 21.63
CA GLN A 690 19.22 13.38 22.16
C GLN A 690 20.15 13.91 21.06
N ASN A 691 20.63 13.04 20.16
CA ASN A 691 21.44 13.40 18.99
C ASN A 691 20.76 12.87 17.70
N PRO A 692 19.78 13.58 17.13
CA PRO A 692 19.04 13.14 15.95
C PRO A 692 19.92 12.74 14.75
N ILE A 693 20.98 13.49 14.46
CA ILE A 693 21.92 13.20 13.38
C ILE A 693 23.35 13.40 13.90
N LEU A 694 24.17 12.34 13.86
CA LEU A 694 25.53 12.34 14.41
C LEU A 694 26.52 11.65 13.46
N ILE A 695 27.62 12.32 13.15
CA ILE A 695 28.85 11.68 12.66
C ILE A 695 29.92 11.95 13.71
N ASP A 696 30.55 10.90 14.22
CA ASP A 696 31.62 10.97 15.22
C ASP A 696 32.83 10.15 14.75
N GLN A 697 33.82 10.82 14.18
CA GLN A 697 35.10 10.22 13.79
C GLN A 697 36.20 10.37 14.86
N HIS A 698 35.83 10.84 16.06
CA HIS A 698 36.72 10.98 17.21
C HIS A 698 36.38 9.98 18.31
N TYR A 699 35.59 8.95 17.98
CA TYR A 699 35.16 7.92 18.91
C TYR A 699 36.38 7.23 19.55
N CYS A 700 36.49 7.27 20.87
CA CYS A 700 37.63 6.76 21.62
C CYS A 700 37.18 6.31 23.02
N PRO A 701 36.35 5.26 23.12
CA PRO A 701 35.84 4.82 24.42
C PRO A 701 37.00 4.42 25.34
N HIS A 702 36.95 4.91 26.58
CA HIS A 702 37.93 4.70 27.65
C HIS A 702 39.36 5.19 27.37
N ASN A 703 39.58 6.06 26.37
CA ASN A 703 40.91 6.55 25.97
C ASN A 703 41.93 5.44 25.60
N LEU A 704 41.45 4.21 25.34
CA LEU A 704 42.30 3.05 25.07
C LEU A 704 42.82 3.09 23.63
N ASN A 705 44.15 3.14 23.46
CA ASN A 705 44.85 3.07 22.18
C ASN A 705 44.39 4.13 21.13
N CYS A 706 43.95 5.31 21.56
CA CYS A 706 43.57 6.43 20.69
C CYS A 706 44.02 7.85 21.14
N PRO A 707 44.95 8.05 22.11
CA PRO A 707 45.35 9.42 22.46
C PRO A 707 46.28 9.96 21.35
N THR A 708 45.81 10.96 20.59
CA THR A 708 46.49 11.74 19.52
C THR A 708 46.31 11.30 18.05
N GLN A 709 45.57 10.24 17.76
CA GLN A 709 45.35 9.78 16.38
C GLN A 709 44.04 10.32 15.77
N VAL A 710 43.96 10.33 14.44
CA VAL A 710 42.81 10.79 13.65
C VAL A 710 42.24 9.64 12.84
N SER A 711 40.92 9.56 12.70
CA SER A 711 40.27 8.46 11.98
C SER A 711 40.71 8.38 10.52
N GLY A 712 41.07 7.17 10.09
CA GLY A 712 41.35 6.82 8.70
C GLY A 712 40.11 6.59 7.84
N VAL A 713 38.93 6.44 8.46
CA VAL A 713 37.70 6.09 7.73
C VAL A 713 37.28 7.21 6.79
N GLN A 714 37.06 6.88 5.52
CA GLN A 714 36.55 7.84 4.54
C GLN A 714 35.02 7.82 4.52
N ILE A 715 34.36 8.93 4.82
CA ILE A 715 32.89 9.03 4.74
C ILE A 715 32.50 9.88 3.52
N SER A 716 31.73 9.30 2.60
CA SER A 716 31.28 9.99 1.40
C SER A 716 29.84 9.68 0.97
N ASP A 717 29.25 10.54 0.15
CA ASP A 717 27.92 10.34 -0.47
C ASP A 717 26.84 9.87 0.54
N VAL A 718 26.58 10.71 1.55
CA VAL A 718 25.56 10.47 2.57
C VAL A 718 24.42 11.46 2.38
N LEU A 719 23.20 10.97 2.14
CA LEU A 719 21.99 11.78 2.01
C LEU A 719 21.12 11.68 3.27
N TYR A 720 20.80 12.82 3.85
CA TYR A 720 19.74 13.00 4.83
C TYR A 720 18.57 13.73 4.17
N ARG A 721 17.41 13.09 4.00
CA ARG A 721 16.24 13.69 3.32
C ARG A 721 14.95 13.56 4.10
N GLY A 722 14.23 14.67 4.31
CA GLY A 722 12.86 14.66 4.87
C GLY A 722 12.80 14.23 6.33
N ILE A 723 13.78 14.64 7.14
CA ILE A 723 13.88 14.31 8.56
C ILE A 723 13.20 15.41 9.35
N ARG A 724 12.28 15.05 10.26
CA ARG A 724 11.55 16.04 11.06
C ARG A 724 11.32 15.59 12.49
N GLY A 725 11.13 16.52 13.41
CA GLY A 725 10.70 16.22 14.77
C GLY A 725 11.45 17.00 15.85
N THR A 726 11.55 16.42 17.04
CA THR A 726 12.13 17.08 18.22
C THR A 726 13.45 16.45 18.66
N SER A 727 14.40 17.31 19.01
CA SER A 727 15.65 16.99 19.69
C SER A 727 15.47 17.16 21.20
N ALA A 728 16.12 16.31 21.99
CA ALA A 728 16.20 16.45 23.45
C ALA A 728 17.38 17.35 23.88
N THR A 729 18.29 17.69 22.95
CA THR A 729 19.39 18.62 23.19
C THR A 729 19.39 19.79 22.18
N PRO A 730 20.03 20.93 22.49
CA PRO A 730 20.11 22.06 21.58
C PRO A 730 20.79 21.74 20.24
N VAL A 731 21.85 20.92 20.25
CA VAL A 731 22.62 20.56 19.05
C VAL A 731 22.07 19.27 18.45
N ALA A 732 21.19 19.40 17.47
CA ALA A 732 20.50 18.25 16.88
C ALA A 732 21.29 17.56 15.75
N ILE A 733 22.22 18.28 15.13
CA ILE A 733 23.07 17.80 14.04
C ILE A 733 24.51 18.05 14.44
N LYS A 734 25.31 16.98 14.60
CA LYS A 734 26.74 17.10 14.88
C LYS A 734 27.52 16.27 13.86
N PHE A 735 28.35 16.92 13.06
CA PHE A 735 29.32 16.28 12.17
C PHE A 735 30.72 16.55 12.68
N ASP A 736 31.33 15.55 13.29
CA ASP A 736 32.68 15.62 13.84
C ASP A 736 33.61 14.75 12.99
N CYS A 737 34.00 15.26 11.82
CA CYS A 737 34.75 14.50 10.83
C CYS A 737 36.27 14.64 11.02
N SER A 738 37.00 13.63 10.56
CA SER A 738 38.46 13.56 10.62
C SER A 738 39.10 14.70 9.84
N SER A 739 40.11 15.36 10.42
CA SER A 739 40.92 16.36 9.72
C SER A 739 41.79 15.74 8.61
N LYS A 740 42.17 14.46 8.76
CA LYS A 740 42.94 13.72 7.75
C LYS A 740 42.07 13.25 6.59
N ASN A 741 40.84 12.82 6.88
CA ASN A 741 39.86 12.39 5.88
C ASN A 741 38.53 13.14 6.08
N PRO A 742 38.43 14.41 5.66
CA PRO A 742 37.19 15.17 5.76
C PRO A 742 36.02 14.43 5.10
N CYS A 743 34.84 14.47 5.71
CA CYS A 743 33.63 13.90 5.11
C CYS A 743 33.30 14.64 3.81
N LYS A 744 32.94 13.93 2.73
CA LYS A 744 32.66 14.53 1.41
C LYS A 744 31.28 14.18 0.89
N GLY A 745 30.63 15.10 0.17
CA GLY A 745 29.33 14.80 -0.46
C GLY A 745 28.22 14.50 0.55
N ILE A 746 28.31 15.07 1.77
CA ILE A 746 27.20 15.06 2.71
C ILE A 746 26.10 15.96 2.13
N ARG A 747 24.90 15.42 1.99
CA ARG A 747 23.74 16.13 1.45
C ARG A 747 22.63 16.15 2.47
N MET A 748 22.18 17.33 2.84
CA MET A 748 21.01 17.50 3.70
C MET A 748 19.88 18.12 2.88
N GLU A 749 18.71 17.51 2.91
CA GLU A 749 17.53 17.89 2.13
C GLU A 749 16.26 17.87 2.99
N ASP A 750 15.60 18.99 3.19
CA ASP A 750 14.34 19.05 3.95
C ASP A 750 14.47 18.49 5.40
N VAL A 751 15.50 18.90 6.13
CA VAL A 751 15.75 18.51 7.53
C VAL A 751 15.23 19.61 8.47
N ASN A 752 14.24 19.28 9.31
CA ASN A 752 13.57 20.23 10.21
C ASN A 752 13.46 19.67 11.64
N LEU A 753 14.41 20.05 12.50
CA LEU A 753 14.48 19.58 13.88
C LEU A 753 14.34 20.77 14.84
N THR A 754 13.53 20.60 15.88
CA THR A 754 13.33 21.63 16.90
C THR A 754 13.80 21.17 18.27
N TYR A 755 14.30 22.11 19.07
CA TYR A 755 14.60 21.94 20.49
C TYR A 755 13.81 22.99 21.26
N LEU A 756 13.02 22.56 22.25
CA LEU A 756 12.10 23.44 23.01
C LEU A 756 11.26 24.37 22.10
N ASN A 757 10.73 23.82 21.01
CA ASN A 757 9.96 24.53 19.96
C ASN A 757 10.72 25.63 19.19
N GLN A 758 12.03 25.73 19.37
CA GLN A 758 12.91 26.60 18.58
C GLN A 758 13.69 25.77 17.57
N ALA A 759 14.28 26.42 16.56
CA ALA A 759 15.16 25.73 15.63
C ALA A 759 16.35 25.11 16.39
N ALA A 760 16.60 23.83 16.19
CA ALA A 760 17.77 23.19 16.78
C ALA A 760 19.06 23.61 16.06
N GLN A 761 20.16 23.58 16.79
CA GLN A 761 21.48 23.99 16.31
C GLN A 761 22.20 22.85 15.60
N SER A 762 23.24 23.20 14.84
CA SER A 762 24.15 22.27 14.18
C SER A 762 25.60 22.62 14.47
N SER A 763 26.47 21.61 14.57
CA SER A 763 27.92 21.77 14.69
C SER A 763 28.63 20.90 13.65
N CYS A 764 29.58 21.46 12.91
CA CYS A 764 30.30 20.76 11.84
C CYS A 764 31.81 21.05 11.92
N SER A 765 32.64 20.01 11.89
CA SER A 765 34.10 20.06 11.74
C SER A 765 34.52 19.14 10.59
N ASN A 766 35.41 19.60 9.71
CA ASN A 766 35.94 18.85 8.55
C ASN A 766 34.88 18.12 7.70
N ALA A 767 33.69 18.70 7.56
CA ALA A 767 32.59 18.14 6.79
C ALA A 767 32.30 19.02 5.56
N ASN A 768 32.48 18.46 4.37
CA ASN A 768 32.16 19.11 3.11
C ASN A 768 30.87 18.53 2.53
N GLY A 769 29.92 19.39 2.22
CA GLY A 769 28.61 19.01 1.77
C GLY A 769 27.75 20.18 1.34
N ASN A 770 26.56 19.85 0.83
CA ASN A 770 25.56 20.83 0.44
C ASN A 770 24.31 20.66 1.28
N VAL A 771 23.84 21.76 1.85
CA VAL A 771 22.50 21.83 2.43
C VAL A 771 21.58 22.40 1.35
N ALA A 772 20.57 21.63 0.99
CA ALA A 772 19.49 22.07 0.13
C ALA A 772 18.19 21.90 0.92
N GLY A 773 17.21 22.78 0.75
CA GLY A 773 15.98 22.65 1.52
C GLY A 773 16.20 22.86 3.02
N GLN A 774 16.46 24.10 3.40
CA GLN A 774 15.37 24.75 4.13
C GLN A 774 14.37 25.19 3.07
N VAL A 775 13.16 24.69 3.19
CA VAL A 775 12.06 25.24 2.43
C VAL A 775 11.81 26.63 3.00
N SER A 776 12.36 27.67 2.37
CA SER A 776 11.82 29.02 2.50
C SER A 776 10.35 28.89 2.14
N THR A 777 9.49 29.00 3.15
CA THR A 777 8.05 28.87 2.96
C THR A 777 7.53 30.28 2.70
N ILE A 778 7.38 30.59 1.42
CA ILE A 778 6.81 31.84 0.96
C ILE A 778 5.30 31.69 1.00
N ASN A 779 4.70 32.20 2.08
CA ASN A 779 3.26 32.20 2.25
C ASN A 779 2.65 33.37 1.47
N VAL A 780 1.77 33.09 0.50
CA VAL A 780 1.14 34.10 -0.36
C VAL A 780 0.36 35.17 0.41
N ILE A 781 -0.11 34.87 1.62
CA ILE A 781 -0.80 35.84 2.49
C ILE A 781 0.14 36.99 2.89
N LYS A 782 1.44 36.71 3.08
CA LYS A 782 2.45 37.74 3.40
C LYS A 782 2.64 38.74 2.25
N TYR A 783 2.23 38.38 1.04
CA TYR A 783 2.29 39.22 -0.15
C TYR A 783 0.94 39.84 -0.49
N GLY A 784 -0.05 39.76 0.40
CA GLY A 784 -1.34 40.41 0.27
C GLY A 784 -2.49 39.54 -0.25
N ALA A 785 -2.25 38.24 -0.51
CA ALA A 785 -3.32 37.35 -0.98
C ALA A 785 -4.43 37.23 0.07
N LYS A 786 -5.69 37.15 -0.37
CA LYS A 786 -6.85 37.08 0.51
C LYS A 786 -7.66 35.79 0.32
N PRO A 787 -7.90 34.99 1.38
CA PRO A 787 -8.43 33.63 1.29
C PRO A 787 -9.98 33.54 1.17
N HIS A 788 -10.65 34.57 0.64
CA HIS A 788 -12.12 34.64 0.55
C HIS A 788 -12.67 34.62 -0.89
N GLY A 789 -11.81 34.60 -1.92
CA GLY A 789 -12.22 34.43 -3.32
C GLY A 789 -12.93 35.64 -3.93
N LYS A 790 -12.79 36.84 -3.36
CA LYS A 790 -13.41 38.08 -3.88
C LYS A 790 -12.38 39.14 -4.27
N THR A 791 -11.27 39.23 -3.55
CA THR A 791 -10.20 40.20 -3.84
C THR A 791 -9.22 39.54 -4.78
N ASP A 792 -8.91 40.25 -5.87
CA ASP A 792 -7.88 39.82 -6.81
C ASP A 792 -6.54 39.67 -6.08
N SER A 793 -6.04 38.43 -6.04
CA SER A 793 -4.78 38.07 -5.40
C SER A 793 -3.65 37.85 -6.42
N THR A 794 -3.86 38.19 -7.69
CA THR A 794 -2.90 37.95 -8.80
C THR A 794 -1.52 38.49 -8.47
N GLN A 795 -1.43 39.77 -8.09
CA GLN A 795 -0.14 40.39 -7.80
C GLN A 795 0.57 39.75 -6.59
N ALA A 796 -0.19 39.29 -5.59
CA ALA A 796 0.39 38.60 -4.44
C ALA A 796 1.05 37.28 -4.84
N PHE A 797 0.45 36.54 -5.78
CA PHE A 797 1.00 35.31 -6.32
C PHE A 797 2.21 35.56 -7.23
N LEU A 798 2.16 36.60 -8.07
CA LEU A 798 3.32 37.04 -8.87
C LEU A 798 4.49 37.45 -7.98
N ASN A 799 4.24 38.23 -6.93
CA ASN A 799 5.28 38.63 -5.98
C ASN A 799 5.87 37.43 -5.21
N ALA A 800 5.01 36.47 -4.81
CA ALA A 800 5.47 35.23 -4.19
C ALA A 800 6.31 34.37 -5.15
N TRP A 801 5.96 34.33 -6.44
CA TRP A 801 6.77 33.67 -7.46
C TRP A 801 8.12 34.36 -7.67
N ILE A 802 8.14 35.69 -7.80
CA ILE A 802 9.38 36.48 -7.95
C ILE A 802 10.29 36.24 -6.75
N ALA A 803 9.74 36.29 -5.53
CA ALA A 803 10.50 36.01 -4.32
C ALA A 803 11.02 34.56 -4.28
N ALA A 804 10.22 33.60 -4.71
CA ALA A 804 10.64 32.19 -4.78
C ALA A 804 11.75 31.99 -5.80
N CYS A 805 11.62 32.59 -6.99
CA CYS A 805 12.62 32.51 -8.03
C CYS A 805 13.90 33.27 -7.69
N GLY A 806 13.85 34.31 -6.85
CA GLY A 806 15.04 35.01 -6.39
C GLY A 806 15.86 34.24 -5.36
N CYS A 807 15.30 33.21 -4.71
CA CYS A 807 16.00 32.41 -3.72
C CYS A 807 17.03 31.51 -4.38
N GLU A 808 18.23 31.40 -3.81
CA GLU A 808 19.29 30.48 -4.29
C GLU A 808 19.14 29.06 -3.68
N SER A 809 18.15 28.86 -2.81
CA SER A 809 17.78 27.58 -2.19
C SER A 809 16.44 27.03 -2.70
N PRO A 810 16.16 25.71 -2.56
CA PRO A 810 14.84 25.15 -2.82
C PRO A 810 13.76 25.87 -2.02
N THR A 811 12.69 26.26 -2.68
CA THR A 811 11.66 27.13 -2.09
C THR A 811 10.27 26.50 -2.20
N THR A 812 9.39 26.74 -1.20
CA THR A 812 7.97 26.41 -1.32
C THR A 812 7.12 27.66 -1.31
N ILE A 813 6.34 27.85 -2.36
CA ILE A 813 5.21 28.77 -2.35
C ILE A 813 4.06 28.04 -1.66
N TYR A 814 3.67 28.52 -0.49
CA TYR A 814 2.57 27.96 0.29
C TYR A 814 1.32 28.80 0.14
N VAL A 815 0.24 28.16 -0.31
CA VAL A 815 -1.10 28.73 -0.39
C VAL A 815 -1.96 28.06 0.68
N PRO A 816 -2.23 28.75 1.81
CA PRO A 816 -3.08 28.22 2.87
C PRO A 816 -4.50 27.91 2.40
N LYS A 817 -5.26 27.19 3.23
CA LYS A 817 -6.69 26.95 2.99
C LYS A 817 -7.44 28.27 2.79
N GLY A 818 -8.32 28.30 1.80
CA GLY A 818 -9.07 29.49 1.39
C GLY A 818 -9.46 29.42 -0.09
N ARG A 819 -10.26 30.36 -0.55
CA ARG A 819 -10.49 30.61 -1.98
C ARG A 819 -9.71 31.84 -2.39
N TYR A 820 -9.02 31.82 -3.53
CA TYR A 820 -8.22 32.96 -3.99
C TYR A 820 -8.64 33.29 -5.42
N LEU A 821 -9.18 34.49 -5.63
CA LEU A 821 -9.52 34.99 -6.95
C LEU A 821 -8.23 35.42 -7.65
N LEU A 822 -7.98 34.91 -8.85
CA LEU A 822 -6.81 35.23 -9.64
C LEU A 822 -7.23 35.53 -11.08
N GLY A 823 -6.74 36.63 -11.64
CA GLY A 823 -6.63 36.80 -13.08
C GLY A 823 -5.55 35.88 -13.67
N SER A 824 -5.03 36.23 -14.85
CA SER A 824 -3.98 35.44 -15.50
C SER A 824 -2.65 35.52 -14.75
N LEU A 825 -1.99 34.37 -14.58
CA LEU A 825 -0.65 34.24 -14.01
C LEU A 825 0.32 33.75 -15.09
N ASP A 826 1.35 34.54 -15.33
CA ASP A 826 2.48 34.17 -16.18
C ASP A 826 3.75 34.03 -15.34
N LEU A 827 4.22 32.79 -15.19
CA LEU A 827 5.29 32.41 -14.26
C LEU A 827 6.54 32.00 -15.03
N GLN A 828 7.41 32.99 -15.24
CA GLN A 828 8.62 32.89 -16.08
C GLN A 828 9.81 32.28 -15.32
N GLY A 829 10.55 31.38 -15.98
CA GLY A 829 11.66 30.62 -15.41
C GLY A 829 13.08 31.06 -15.83
N LYS A 830 13.24 31.80 -16.94
CA LYS A 830 14.56 32.16 -17.51
C LYS A 830 15.54 32.86 -16.54
N LYS A 831 15.03 33.57 -15.53
CA LYS A 831 15.84 34.29 -14.51
C LYS A 831 15.71 33.67 -13.10
N CYS A 832 15.17 32.47 -12.99
CA CYS A 832 14.89 31.82 -11.72
C CYS A 832 16.17 31.20 -11.15
N LYS A 833 16.64 31.70 -10.01
CA LYS A 833 17.82 31.22 -9.28
C LYS A 833 17.54 29.97 -8.45
N SER A 834 16.28 29.73 -8.08
CA SER A 834 15.94 28.62 -7.18
C SER A 834 16.20 27.28 -7.85
N PRO A 835 16.98 26.38 -7.23
CA PRO A 835 17.27 25.07 -7.80
C PRO A 835 16.03 24.16 -7.88
N LYS A 836 14.96 24.49 -7.13
CA LYS A 836 13.67 23.78 -7.13
C LYS A 836 12.58 24.62 -6.48
N ILE A 837 11.46 24.80 -7.16
CA ILE A 837 10.26 25.42 -6.59
C ILE A 837 9.18 24.37 -6.37
N THR A 838 8.63 24.32 -5.16
CA THR A 838 7.43 23.56 -4.84
C THR A 838 6.25 24.51 -4.62
N ILE A 839 5.16 24.32 -5.33
CA ILE A 839 3.92 25.07 -5.09
C ILE A 839 2.97 24.15 -4.34
N LYS A 840 2.73 24.45 -3.06
CA LYS A 840 1.83 23.68 -2.20
C LYS A 840 0.56 24.48 -1.97
N ILE A 841 -0.56 24.00 -2.52
CA ILE A 841 -1.87 24.64 -2.42
C ILE A 841 -2.81 23.80 -1.57
N ASP A 842 -3.07 24.25 -0.35
CA ASP A 842 -4.07 23.68 0.54
C ASP A 842 -5.48 24.29 0.32
N GLY A 843 -5.59 25.40 -0.43
CA GLY A 843 -6.82 26.09 -0.81
C GLY A 843 -7.34 25.79 -2.22
N THR A 844 -8.20 26.66 -2.76
CA THR A 844 -8.70 26.63 -4.14
C THR A 844 -8.37 27.94 -4.84
N LEU A 845 -7.70 27.87 -5.99
CA LEU A 845 -7.55 29.02 -6.88
C LEU A 845 -8.78 29.10 -7.78
N VAL A 846 -9.31 30.30 -8.01
CA VAL A 846 -10.56 30.52 -8.74
C VAL A 846 -10.35 31.61 -9.78
N ALA A 847 -10.72 31.31 -11.03
CA ALA A 847 -10.72 32.28 -12.12
C ALA A 847 -11.87 33.30 -11.96
N PRO A 848 -11.84 34.43 -12.67
CA PRO A 848 -12.98 35.35 -12.72
C PRO A 848 -14.21 34.67 -13.36
N GLU A 849 -15.40 34.96 -12.84
CA GLU A 849 -16.67 34.43 -13.38
C GLU A 849 -16.97 34.95 -14.80
N ASP A 850 -16.53 36.18 -15.09
CA ASP A 850 -16.60 36.72 -16.44
C ASP A 850 -15.47 36.13 -17.29
N TYR A 851 -15.83 35.17 -18.14
CA TYR A 851 -14.89 34.50 -19.06
C TYR A 851 -14.18 35.48 -20.00
N ARG A 852 -14.71 36.69 -20.22
CA ARG A 852 -14.07 37.70 -21.09
C ARG A 852 -12.77 38.23 -20.48
N ILE A 853 -12.63 38.18 -19.15
CA ILE A 853 -11.40 38.61 -18.46
C ILE A 853 -10.21 37.72 -18.83
N LEU A 854 -10.43 36.41 -18.99
CA LEU A 854 -9.41 35.45 -19.45
C LEU A 854 -9.49 35.15 -20.95
N GLY A 855 -10.54 35.59 -21.64
CA GLY A 855 -10.86 35.19 -23.01
C GLY A 855 -9.81 35.59 -24.06
N GLN A 856 -8.93 36.53 -23.73
CA GLN A 856 -7.79 36.92 -24.58
C GLN A 856 -6.47 36.23 -24.19
N CYS A 857 -6.44 35.51 -23.07
CA CYS A 857 -5.25 34.80 -22.59
C CYS A 857 -5.18 33.39 -23.17
N LYS A 858 -3.97 32.94 -23.54
CA LYS A 858 -3.74 31.54 -23.93
C LYS A 858 -3.95 30.57 -22.76
N SER A 859 -3.50 30.99 -21.57
CA SER A 859 -3.58 30.22 -20.33
C SER A 859 -3.96 31.11 -19.16
N TRP A 860 -4.62 30.52 -18.16
CA TRP A 860 -4.90 31.15 -16.88
C TRP A 860 -3.70 31.07 -15.95
N ILE A 861 -3.02 29.92 -15.88
CA ILE A 861 -1.76 29.76 -15.15
C ILE A 861 -0.73 29.17 -16.11
N SER A 862 0.23 29.99 -16.55
CA SER A 862 1.30 29.58 -17.44
C SER A 862 2.62 29.47 -16.69
N PHE A 863 3.36 28.40 -16.95
CA PHE A 863 4.77 28.25 -16.58
C PHE A 863 5.59 28.18 -17.87
N GLU A 864 6.57 29.06 -18.03
CA GLU A 864 7.40 29.12 -19.23
C GLU A 864 8.88 29.09 -18.86
N ASP A 865 9.65 28.25 -19.57
CA ASP A 865 11.10 28.06 -19.36
C ASP A 865 11.47 27.68 -17.91
N VAL A 866 10.59 26.97 -17.18
CA VAL A 866 10.86 26.59 -15.78
C VAL A 866 11.56 25.24 -15.68
N THR A 867 12.44 25.11 -14.68
CA THR A 867 13.12 23.84 -14.38
C THR A 867 12.89 23.44 -12.91
N ASN A 868 12.69 22.14 -12.65
CA ASN A 868 12.53 21.56 -11.32
C ASN A 868 11.31 22.08 -10.53
N VAL A 869 10.17 22.30 -11.20
CA VAL A 869 8.92 22.74 -10.53
C VAL A 869 8.06 21.56 -10.11
N SER A 870 7.62 21.56 -8.85
CA SER A 870 6.70 20.57 -8.29
C SER A 870 5.42 21.22 -7.79
N ILE A 871 4.27 20.77 -8.29
CA ILE A 871 2.94 21.26 -7.96
C ILE A 871 2.21 20.21 -7.11
N LEU A 872 1.89 20.57 -5.87
CA LEU A 872 1.12 19.79 -4.89
C LEU A 872 -0.17 20.55 -4.59
N VAL A 873 -1.25 20.25 -5.29
CA VAL A 873 -2.43 21.14 -5.32
C VAL A 873 -3.69 20.44 -4.87
N CYS A 874 -4.55 21.19 -4.15
CA CYS A 874 -5.88 20.76 -3.75
C CYS A 874 -6.94 21.00 -4.85
N ALA A 875 -7.10 22.22 -5.40
CA ALA A 875 -8.01 22.47 -6.54
C ALA A 875 -7.72 23.77 -7.33
N LEU A 876 -7.99 23.75 -8.63
CA LEU A 876 -8.09 24.91 -9.54
C LEU A 876 -9.50 24.92 -10.15
N ASP A 877 -10.18 26.06 -10.15
CA ASP A 877 -11.52 26.23 -10.73
C ASP A 877 -11.51 27.36 -11.76
N ALA A 878 -11.52 26.99 -13.05
CA ALA A 878 -11.32 27.90 -14.18
C ALA A 878 -12.60 28.58 -14.69
N LYS A 879 -13.75 28.32 -14.06
CA LYS A 879 -15.03 29.02 -14.32
C LYS A 879 -15.48 29.01 -15.79
N GLY A 880 -15.42 27.85 -16.44
CA GLY A 880 -15.79 27.69 -17.86
C GLY A 880 -17.29 27.72 -18.19
N SER A 881 -18.20 27.61 -17.22
CA SER A 881 -19.63 27.40 -17.48
C SER A 881 -20.30 28.49 -18.31
N SER A 882 -20.02 29.76 -18.01
CA SER A 882 -20.55 30.91 -18.75
C SER A 882 -20.03 30.97 -20.19
N LEU A 883 -18.78 30.55 -20.43
CA LEU A 883 -18.21 30.44 -21.78
C LEU A 883 -18.87 29.32 -22.58
N TRP A 884 -19.09 28.15 -21.97
CA TRP A 884 -19.75 27.03 -22.65
C TRP A 884 -21.18 27.39 -23.03
N ALA A 885 -21.92 28.09 -22.17
CA ALA A 885 -23.27 28.57 -22.49
C ALA A 885 -23.27 29.54 -23.69
N CYS A 886 -22.30 30.46 -23.75
CA CYS A 886 -22.12 31.35 -24.90
C CYS A 886 -21.85 30.55 -26.19
N LYS A 887 -20.94 29.56 -26.13
CA LYS A 887 -20.59 28.69 -27.28
C LYS A 887 -21.80 27.85 -27.74
N ALA A 888 -22.56 27.29 -26.81
CA ALA A 888 -23.78 26.53 -27.10
C ALA A 888 -24.85 27.39 -27.77
N ALA A 889 -24.98 28.66 -27.37
CA ALA A 889 -25.87 29.63 -28.00
C ALA A 889 -25.37 30.16 -29.37
N LYS A 890 -24.22 29.67 -29.87
CA LYS A 890 -23.55 30.17 -31.08
C LYS A 890 -23.30 31.68 -31.04
N GLY A 891 -23.06 32.24 -29.86
CA GLY A 891 -22.73 33.64 -29.67
C GLY A 891 -21.31 33.99 -30.15
N ASN A 892 -20.97 35.27 -30.17
CA ASN A 892 -19.59 35.72 -30.41
C ASN A 892 -18.76 35.58 -29.12
N CYS A 893 -18.13 34.43 -28.93
CA CYS A 893 -17.41 34.07 -27.71
C CYS A 893 -15.90 33.91 -27.99
N PRO A 894 -15.01 34.27 -27.03
CA PRO A 894 -13.59 34.00 -27.15
C PRO A 894 -13.28 32.49 -27.10
N LYS A 895 -12.04 32.11 -27.47
CA LYS A 895 -11.61 30.69 -27.41
C LYS A 895 -11.65 30.13 -25.98
N GLY A 896 -11.31 30.95 -24.99
CA GLY A 896 -11.14 30.56 -23.58
C GLY A 896 -9.68 30.26 -23.24
N ALA A 897 -9.37 30.24 -21.94
CA ALA A 897 -8.01 30.00 -21.44
C ALA A 897 -7.79 28.55 -20.99
N THR A 898 -6.60 28.01 -21.25
CA THR A 898 -6.14 26.75 -20.65
C THR A 898 -5.97 26.93 -19.13
N THR A 899 -6.42 25.96 -18.32
CA THR A 899 -6.39 26.10 -16.85
C THR A 899 -4.96 26.18 -16.32
N ILE A 900 -4.08 25.27 -16.74
CA ILE A 900 -2.65 25.33 -16.42
C ILE A 900 -1.81 24.81 -17.59
N SER A 901 -0.76 25.52 -17.97
CA SER A 901 0.14 25.14 -19.06
C SER A 901 1.61 25.20 -18.67
N PHE A 902 2.40 24.30 -19.24
CA PHE A 902 3.85 24.30 -19.18
C PHE A 902 4.42 24.40 -20.59
N TRP A 903 5.30 25.37 -20.81
CA TRP A 903 5.95 25.64 -22.07
C TRP A 903 7.47 25.56 -21.89
N ASN A 904 8.17 24.85 -22.78
CA ASN A 904 9.64 24.81 -22.85
C ASN A 904 10.33 24.47 -21.51
N SER A 905 9.74 23.58 -20.72
CA SER A 905 10.08 23.38 -19.30
C SER A 905 10.64 21.99 -18.98
N LYS A 906 11.46 21.86 -17.92
CA LYS A 906 12.14 20.60 -17.56
C LYS A 906 11.88 20.15 -16.13
N ASN A 907 11.82 18.83 -15.92
CA ASN A 907 11.70 18.19 -14.60
C ASN A 907 10.45 18.62 -13.80
N ILE A 908 9.28 18.55 -14.45
CA ILE A 908 8.00 19.01 -13.89
C ILE A 908 7.26 17.88 -13.18
N LYS A 909 6.70 18.16 -12.01
CA LYS A 909 5.91 17.18 -11.23
C LYS A 909 4.57 17.75 -10.82
N ILE A 910 3.47 17.22 -11.35
CA ILE A 910 2.10 17.59 -10.96
C ILE A 910 1.49 16.43 -10.18
N LYS A 911 1.12 16.64 -8.91
CA LYS A 911 0.55 15.59 -8.06
C LYS A 911 -0.70 16.06 -7.32
N GLY A 912 -1.76 15.25 -7.39
CA GLY A 912 -2.98 15.47 -6.61
C GLY A 912 -3.91 16.57 -7.12
N LEU A 913 -3.55 17.25 -8.22
CA LEU A 913 -4.30 18.37 -8.78
C LEU A 913 -5.73 17.96 -9.15
N ARG A 914 -6.71 18.73 -8.68
CA ARG A 914 -8.10 18.69 -9.15
C ARG A 914 -8.38 19.95 -9.99
N SER A 915 -8.45 19.80 -11.31
CA SER A 915 -8.75 20.89 -12.25
C SER A 915 -10.24 20.86 -12.61
N LEU A 916 -10.96 21.94 -12.31
CA LEU A 916 -12.41 22.06 -12.46
C LEU A 916 -12.75 23.10 -13.52
N ASN A 917 -13.76 22.81 -14.32
CA ASN A 917 -14.44 23.76 -15.20
C ASN A 917 -13.50 24.53 -16.14
N ALA A 918 -12.66 23.83 -16.89
CA ALA A 918 -11.74 24.46 -17.84
C ALA A 918 -12.50 25.25 -18.94
N GLN A 919 -12.06 26.47 -19.25
CA GLN A 919 -12.60 27.25 -20.38
C GLN A 919 -12.19 26.66 -21.74
N LEU A 920 -11.01 26.03 -21.78
CA LEU A 920 -10.43 25.27 -22.90
C LEU A 920 -9.78 24.00 -22.31
N TYR A 921 -8.48 23.78 -22.48
CA TYR A 921 -7.78 22.60 -21.94
C TYR A 921 -7.59 22.68 -20.42
N HIS A 922 -7.61 21.52 -19.75
CA HIS A 922 -7.29 21.44 -18.32
C HIS A 922 -5.78 21.55 -18.06
N ILE A 923 -4.96 20.77 -18.77
CA ILE A 923 -3.51 20.76 -18.60
C ILE A 923 -2.85 20.68 -19.97
N VAL A 924 -1.95 21.62 -20.27
CA VAL A 924 -1.09 21.57 -21.46
C VAL A 924 0.37 21.36 -21.06
N VAL A 925 1.03 20.42 -21.72
CA VAL A 925 2.46 20.16 -21.62
C VAL A 925 3.05 20.27 -23.02
N ASN A 926 3.69 21.40 -23.32
CA ASN A 926 4.24 21.70 -24.65
C ASN A 926 5.75 22.00 -24.55
N GLY A 927 6.57 21.37 -25.40
CA GLY A 927 8.01 21.64 -25.42
C GLY A 927 8.76 21.16 -24.16
N CYS A 928 8.19 20.23 -23.38
CA CYS A 928 8.70 19.90 -22.05
C CYS A 928 9.50 18.59 -21.99
N GLU A 929 10.40 18.47 -21.02
CA GLU A 929 11.21 17.25 -20.78
C GLU A 929 11.06 16.75 -19.34
N ASN A 930 10.96 15.43 -19.14
CA ASN A 930 10.91 14.77 -17.82
C ASN A 930 9.72 15.24 -16.96
N VAL A 931 8.50 14.99 -17.45
CA VAL A 931 7.26 15.43 -16.80
C VAL A 931 6.55 14.25 -16.12
N LEU A 932 6.14 14.41 -14.86
CA LEU A 932 5.33 13.44 -14.13
C LEU A 932 3.99 14.05 -13.71
N VAL A 933 2.90 13.53 -14.25
CA VAL A 933 1.53 13.81 -13.82
C VAL A 933 0.98 12.60 -13.07
N LYS A 934 0.64 12.75 -11.79
CA LYS A 934 0.21 11.61 -10.95
C LYS A 934 -0.97 11.95 -10.04
N ARG A 935 -2.00 11.09 -10.03
CA ARG A 935 -3.21 11.30 -9.19
C ARG A 935 -3.89 12.64 -9.48
N VAL A 936 -3.98 13.00 -10.75
CA VAL A 936 -4.68 14.20 -11.20
C VAL A 936 -6.13 13.86 -11.53
N ARG A 937 -7.03 14.78 -11.23
CA ARG A 937 -8.44 14.71 -11.63
C ARG A 937 -8.83 15.93 -12.45
N THR A 938 -9.38 15.74 -13.65
CA THR A 938 -10.02 16.81 -14.42
C THR A 938 -11.53 16.61 -14.41
N ILE A 939 -12.28 17.69 -14.29
CA ILE A 939 -13.74 17.68 -14.22
C ILE A 939 -14.30 18.85 -15.02
N ALA A 940 -14.88 18.52 -16.17
CA ALA A 940 -15.81 19.36 -16.92
C ALA A 940 -16.98 18.49 -17.43
N PRO A 941 -18.16 19.08 -17.74
CA PRO A 941 -19.28 18.39 -18.37
C PRO A 941 -18.88 17.68 -19.68
N GLY A 942 -19.50 16.55 -20.00
CA GLY A 942 -19.19 15.78 -21.22
C GLY A 942 -19.56 16.49 -22.54
N ASP A 943 -20.36 17.54 -22.46
CA ASP A 943 -20.75 18.44 -23.55
C ASP A 943 -19.96 19.76 -23.54
N SER A 944 -18.97 19.91 -22.65
CA SER A 944 -18.19 21.15 -22.58
C SER A 944 -17.21 21.27 -23.77
N PRO A 945 -17.36 22.30 -24.61
CA PRO A 945 -16.65 22.37 -25.88
C PRO A 945 -15.14 22.63 -25.72
N ASN A 946 -14.33 21.84 -26.44
CA ASN A 946 -12.87 21.96 -26.55
C ASN A 946 -12.13 21.83 -25.21
N THR A 947 -12.59 20.92 -24.36
CA THR A 947 -11.96 20.68 -23.05
C THR A 947 -11.21 19.36 -23.06
N ASP A 948 -9.90 19.40 -23.31
CA ASP A 948 -9.02 18.23 -23.16
C ASP A 948 -8.61 18.07 -21.68
N GLY A 949 -8.53 16.84 -21.21
CA GLY A 949 -8.03 16.52 -19.88
C GLY A 949 -6.54 16.82 -19.74
N ILE A 950 -5.70 16.21 -20.59
CA ILE A 950 -4.28 16.53 -20.69
C ILE A 950 -3.88 16.54 -22.16
N HIS A 951 -3.33 17.66 -22.62
CA HIS A 951 -2.72 17.79 -23.93
C HIS A 951 -1.20 17.73 -23.80
N VAL A 952 -0.54 16.85 -24.56
CA VAL A 952 0.92 16.70 -24.59
C VAL A 952 1.42 16.87 -26.02
N GLU A 953 2.34 17.81 -26.23
CA GLU A 953 2.90 18.11 -27.55
C GLU A 953 4.39 18.49 -27.42
N LEU A 954 5.20 18.23 -28.45
CA LEU A 954 6.61 18.58 -28.55
C LEU A 954 7.44 18.19 -27.30
N SER A 955 7.03 17.13 -26.58
CA SER A 955 7.53 16.83 -25.23
C SER A 955 8.15 15.44 -25.13
N LYS A 956 9.15 15.29 -24.25
CA LYS A 956 9.92 14.05 -24.07
C LYS A 956 9.87 13.50 -22.65
N ASN A 957 9.79 12.17 -22.51
CA ASN A 957 9.79 11.45 -21.24
C ASN A 957 8.68 11.94 -20.28
N VAL A 958 7.44 11.84 -20.75
CA VAL A 958 6.25 12.24 -20.00
C VAL A 958 5.59 11.01 -19.39
N VAL A 959 5.19 11.09 -18.12
CA VAL A 959 4.52 9.99 -17.41
C VAL A 959 3.22 10.48 -16.79
N ILE A 960 2.10 9.93 -17.23
CA ILE A 960 0.76 10.20 -16.68
C ILE A 960 0.30 8.93 -15.98
N LYS A 961 0.04 8.98 -14.66
CA LYS A 961 -0.38 7.77 -13.94
C LYS A 961 -1.38 7.94 -12.80
N ASN A 962 -2.23 6.94 -12.65
CA ASN A 962 -3.25 6.84 -11.60
C ASN A 962 -4.15 8.09 -11.56
N SER A 963 -4.50 8.63 -12.71
CA SER A 963 -5.27 9.88 -12.89
C SER A 963 -6.65 9.58 -13.46
N ALA A 964 -7.60 10.50 -13.32
CA ALA A 964 -8.95 10.35 -13.87
C ALA A 964 -9.41 11.64 -14.54
N MET A 965 -9.91 11.57 -15.76
CA MET A 965 -10.27 12.73 -16.55
C MET A 965 -11.73 12.65 -16.96
N LYS A 966 -12.48 13.72 -16.71
CA LYS A 966 -13.81 13.97 -17.27
C LYS A 966 -13.72 15.30 -17.99
N ALA A 967 -13.94 15.29 -19.29
CA ALA A 967 -13.72 16.42 -20.18
C ALA A 967 -14.69 16.28 -21.35
N GLY A 968 -15.15 17.36 -21.97
CA GLY A 968 -16.06 17.28 -23.12
C GLY A 968 -15.37 16.95 -24.44
N ASP A 969 -14.04 17.01 -24.50
CA ASP A 969 -13.22 16.60 -25.64
C ASP A 969 -12.24 15.48 -25.21
N ASP A 970 -11.01 15.45 -25.71
CA ASP A 970 -10.06 14.36 -25.47
C ASP A 970 -9.69 14.17 -23.99
N CYS A 971 -9.85 12.96 -23.46
CA CYS A 971 -9.35 12.58 -22.14
C CYS A 971 -7.84 12.87 -22.04
N ILE A 972 -7.09 12.41 -23.04
CA ILE A 972 -5.69 12.77 -23.26
C ILE A 972 -5.48 12.97 -24.76
N SER A 973 -5.00 14.14 -25.14
CA SER A 973 -4.62 14.46 -26.51
C SER A 973 -3.10 14.43 -26.63
N ILE A 974 -2.59 13.72 -27.63
CA ILE A 974 -1.17 13.53 -27.90
C ILE A 974 -0.89 14.14 -29.28
N GLY A 975 -0.24 15.29 -29.27
CA GLY A 975 0.17 16.02 -30.45
C GLY A 975 1.60 15.69 -30.90
N ARG A 976 2.00 16.35 -31.98
CA ARG A 976 3.27 16.16 -32.71
C ARG A 976 4.51 16.25 -31.83
N GLY A 977 5.60 15.62 -32.27
CA GLY A 977 6.91 15.66 -31.62
C GLY A 977 6.96 15.07 -30.20
N THR A 978 5.93 14.35 -29.77
CA THR A 978 5.91 13.69 -28.46
C THR A 978 6.71 12.38 -28.48
N VAL A 979 7.66 12.23 -27.56
CA VAL A 979 8.58 11.07 -27.48
C VAL A 979 8.61 10.48 -26.07
N ASP A 980 8.56 9.15 -25.95
CA ASP A 980 8.65 8.42 -24.67
C ASP A 980 7.54 8.79 -23.67
N LEU A 981 6.28 8.80 -24.11
CA LEU A 981 5.10 9.04 -23.26
C LEU A 981 4.58 7.73 -22.66
N ARG A 982 4.39 7.69 -21.34
CA ARG A 982 3.81 6.55 -20.62
C ARG A 982 2.55 6.95 -19.87
N ILE A 983 1.44 6.32 -20.21
CA ILE A 983 0.13 6.49 -19.58
C ILE A 983 -0.22 5.20 -18.85
N GLU A 984 -0.50 5.25 -17.55
CA GLU A 984 -0.70 4.04 -16.74
C GLU A 984 -1.79 4.21 -15.67
N GLY A 985 -2.79 3.33 -15.65
CA GLY A 985 -3.82 3.37 -14.60
C GLY A 985 -4.72 4.60 -14.69
N VAL A 986 -4.97 5.10 -15.91
CA VAL A 986 -5.80 6.29 -16.15
C VAL A 986 -7.27 5.89 -16.34
N LYS A 987 -8.19 6.72 -15.84
CA LYS A 987 -9.63 6.59 -16.11
C LYS A 987 -10.12 7.73 -16.99
N CYS A 988 -10.70 7.43 -18.13
CA CYS A 988 -11.32 8.39 -19.03
C CYS A 988 -12.85 8.29 -18.89
N GLY A 989 -13.50 9.39 -18.56
CA GLY A 989 -14.95 9.51 -18.45
C GLY A 989 -15.62 9.87 -19.78
N PRO A 990 -16.86 10.41 -19.75
CA PRO A 990 -17.54 10.88 -20.95
C PRO A 990 -16.74 12.01 -21.63
N GLY A 991 -16.88 12.15 -22.95
CA GLY A 991 -16.02 12.95 -23.82
C GLY A 991 -15.38 12.11 -24.92
N HIS A 992 -14.22 12.54 -25.42
CA HIS A 992 -13.38 11.74 -26.30
C HIS A 992 -12.33 10.96 -25.49
N GLY A 993 -11.82 9.87 -26.07
CA GLY A 993 -10.87 8.98 -25.43
C GLY A 993 -9.44 9.53 -25.43
N ILE A 994 -8.49 8.65 -25.69
CA ILE A 994 -7.09 9.05 -25.90
C ILE A 994 -6.89 9.19 -27.40
N SER A 995 -6.64 10.41 -27.85
CA SER A 995 -6.42 10.74 -29.26
C SER A 995 -4.95 11.04 -29.53
N LEU A 996 -4.46 10.51 -30.65
CA LEU A 996 -3.19 10.87 -31.26
C LEU A 996 -3.53 11.57 -32.58
N ALA A 997 -2.92 12.72 -32.84
CA ALA A 997 -3.13 13.44 -34.09
C ALA A 997 -1.82 13.99 -34.65
N LYS A 998 -1.69 13.91 -35.98
CA LYS A 998 -0.61 14.50 -36.78
C LYS A 998 -1.14 15.66 -37.63
N GLU A 999 -0.37 16.75 -37.71
CA GLU A 999 -0.53 17.85 -38.68
C GLU A 999 0.55 17.75 -39.78
N GLU A 1000 0.33 18.42 -40.92
CA GLU A 1000 1.19 18.41 -42.12
C GLU A 1000 2.63 18.91 -41.80
N ASP A 1001 3.67 18.25 -42.33
CA ASP A 1001 5.11 18.57 -42.17
C ASP A 1001 5.73 18.61 -40.76
N GLU A 1002 5.08 18.00 -39.76
CA GLU A 1002 5.52 18.03 -38.36
C GLU A 1002 6.20 16.71 -37.89
N PRO A 1003 7.10 16.76 -36.88
CA PRO A 1003 7.75 15.56 -36.35
C PRO A 1003 6.73 14.59 -35.72
N GLY A 1004 6.90 13.30 -36.01
CA GLY A 1004 5.96 12.27 -35.58
C GLY A 1004 6.02 11.89 -34.09
N VAL A 1005 5.03 11.11 -33.64
CA VAL A 1005 4.89 10.63 -32.26
C VAL A 1005 5.62 9.29 -32.07
N GLN A 1006 6.43 9.17 -31.01
CA GLN A 1006 7.29 8.00 -30.82
C GLN A 1006 7.24 7.42 -29.40
N ASN A 1007 7.29 6.09 -29.29
CA ASN A 1007 7.40 5.34 -28.03
C ASN A 1007 6.30 5.68 -27.00
N VAL A 1008 5.05 5.72 -27.45
CA VAL A 1008 3.90 5.91 -26.55
C VAL A 1008 3.46 4.57 -25.99
N THR A 1009 3.35 4.43 -24.68
CA THR A 1009 2.81 3.24 -24.04
C THR A 1009 1.66 3.58 -23.12
N VAL A 1010 0.49 3.03 -23.39
CA VAL A 1010 -0.71 3.16 -22.56
C VAL A 1010 -1.02 1.81 -21.91
N LYS A 1011 -1.12 1.76 -20.58
CA LYS A 1011 -1.38 0.53 -19.81
C LYS A 1011 -2.52 0.70 -18.83
N ARG A 1012 -3.33 -0.35 -18.65
CA ARG A 1012 -4.36 -0.41 -17.58
C ARG A 1012 -5.26 0.82 -17.56
N THR A 1013 -5.75 1.24 -18.72
CA THR A 1013 -6.63 2.42 -18.84
C THR A 1013 -8.09 1.96 -18.85
N VAL A 1014 -8.96 2.68 -18.16
CA VAL A 1014 -10.40 2.40 -18.13
C VAL A 1014 -11.13 3.54 -18.83
N PHE A 1015 -11.94 3.22 -19.83
CA PHE A 1015 -12.82 4.17 -20.52
C PHE A 1015 -14.26 3.93 -20.10
N THR A 1016 -15.03 4.99 -19.87
CA THR A 1016 -16.44 4.88 -19.45
C THR A 1016 -17.28 5.98 -20.09
N GLY A 1017 -18.15 5.61 -21.02
CA GLY A 1017 -19.09 6.53 -21.66
C GLY A 1017 -18.46 7.52 -22.66
N SER A 1018 -17.23 7.27 -23.12
CA SER A 1018 -16.57 8.12 -24.12
C SER A 1018 -17.04 7.79 -25.53
N THR A 1019 -17.02 8.77 -26.45
CA THR A 1019 -17.35 8.51 -27.86
C THR A 1019 -16.30 7.62 -28.52
N ASN A 1020 -15.03 7.77 -28.14
CA ASN A 1020 -13.95 6.89 -28.60
C ASN A 1020 -13.06 6.42 -27.44
N GLY A 1021 -12.42 5.28 -27.60
CA GLY A 1021 -11.46 4.73 -26.63
C GLY A 1021 -10.04 5.15 -26.97
N PHE A 1022 -9.47 4.53 -28.00
CA PHE A 1022 -8.23 4.97 -28.63
C PHE A 1022 -8.52 5.52 -30.02
N ARG A 1023 -8.02 6.71 -30.33
CA ARG A 1023 -8.13 7.29 -31.66
C ARG A 1023 -6.78 7.71 -32.20
N ILE A 1024 -6.46 7.29 -33.41
CA ILE A 1024 -5.30 7.75 -34.18
C ILE A 1024 -5.83 8.49 -35.39
N LYS A 1025 -5.36 9.72 -35.62
CA LYS A 1025 -5.78 10.59 -36.73
C LYS A 1025 -4.55 10.97 -37.55
N SER A 1026 -4.53 10.62 -38.83
CA SER A 1026 -3.63 11.24 -39.80
C SER A 1026 -4.39 12.09 -40.79
N TRP A 1027 -3.76 13.17 -41.24
CA TRP A 1027 -4.34 14.11 -42.17
C TRP A 1027 -4.30 13.56 -43.61
N ALA A 1028 -5.35 13.79 -44.39
CA ALA A 1028 -5.53 13.33 -45.78
C ALA A 1028 -4.59 13.99 -46.84
N ARG A 1029 -3.47 14.60 -46.44
CA ARG A 1029 -2.51 15.28 -47.34
C ARG A 1029 -1.10 14.71 -47.15
N HIS A 1030 -0.29 14.75 -48.22
CA HIS A 1030 1.07 14.21 -48.27
C HIS A 1030 1.87 14.57 -47.00
N SER A 1031 2.39 13.58 -46.28
CA SER A 1031 3.09 13.86 -45.03
C SER A 1031 4.26 12.91 -44.77
N ASN A 1032 5.44 13.46 -44.50
CA ASN A 1032 6.70 12.70 -44.34
C ASN A 1032 6.98 12.17 -42.91
N GLY A 1033 6.17 12.52 -41.90
CA GLY A 1033 6.32 12.06 -40.50
C GLY A 1033 5.71 10.68 -40.18
N PHE A 1034 6.19 9.99 -39.13
CA PHE A 1034 5.75 8.64 -38.74
C PHE A 1034 5.29 8.54 -37.28
N GLU A 1035 4.28 7.71 -37.00
CA GLU A 1035 3.95 7.26 -35.65
C GLU A 1035 4.61 5.90 -35.38
N ARG A 1036 5.48 5.79 -34.38
CA ARG A 1036 6.26 4.55 -34.14
C ARG A 1036 6.28 4.14 -32.68
N GLY A 1037 6.08 2.85 -32.44
CA GLY A 1037 6.19 2.27 -31.11
C GLY A 1037 5.05 2.65 -30.17
N VAL A 1038 3.86 2.94 -30.70
CA VAL A 1038 2.63 3.14 -29.93
C VAL A 1038 2.09 1.77 -29.46
N ARG A 1039 1.89 1.60 -28.15
CA ARG A 1039 1.45 0.33 -27.54
C ARG A 1039 0.31 0.58 -26.56
N PHE A 1040 -0.82 -0.09 -26.76
CA PHE A 1040 -1.95 -0.12 -25.82
C PHE A 1040 -2.02 -1.50 -25.16
N VAL A 1041 -2.03 -1.58 -23.82
CA VAL A 1041 -1.97 -2.86 -23.08
C VAL A 1041 -2.98 -2.89 -21.93
N GLY A 1042 -3.91 -3.85 -21.97
CA GLY A 1042 -4.86 -4.12 -20.88
C GLY A 1042 -5.82 -2.97 -20.59
N ALA A 1043 -6.45 -2.42 -21.63
CA ALA A 1043 -7.52 -1.42 -21.47
C ALA A 1043 -8.87 -2.10 -21.17
N VAL A 1044 -9.71 -1.43 -20.38
CA VAL A 1044 -11.10 -1.83 -20.12
C VAL A 1044 -12.00 -0.73 -20.64
N MET A 1045 -13.02 -1.07 -21.43
CA MET A 1045 -13.89 -0.09 -22.08
C MET A 1045 -15.35 -0.40 -21.73
N HIS A 1046 -16.04 0.54 -21.09
CA HIS A 1046 -17.44 0.43 -20.72
C HIS A 1046 -18.25 1.48 -21.48
N ASN A 1047 -19.23 1.05 -22.26
CA ASN A 1047 -20.12 1.94 -23.01
C ASN A 1047 -19.36 2.97 -23.87
N VAL A 1048 -18.32 2.52 -24.57
CA VAL A 1048 -17.53 3.36 -25.49
C VAL A 1048 -18.08 3.19 -26.90
N GLN A 1049 -18.49 4.27 -27.55
CA GLN A 1049 -19.17 4.18 -28.85
C GLN A 1049 -18.24 3.62 -29.94
N PHE A 1050 -17.00 4.11 -30.02
CA PHE A 1050 -15.97 3.66 -30.95
C PHE A 1050 -14.70 3.26 -30.19
N PRO A 1051 -14.58 2.00 -29.74
CA PRO A 1051 -13.47 1.53 -28.90
C PRO A 1051 -12.08 1.85 -29.44
N ILE A 1052 -11.86 1.63 -30.73
CA ILE A 1052 -10.60 1.94 -31.43
C ILE A 1052 -10.95 2.56 -32.78
N ILE A 1053 -10.40 3.73 -33.07
CA ILE A 1053 -10.49 4.41 -34.36
C ILE A 1053 -9.07 4.63 -34.88
N ILE A 1054 -8.82 4.25 -36.13
CA ILE A 1054 -7.67 4.71 -36.90
C ILE A 1054 -8.25 5.38 -38.13
N ASP A 1055 -8.06 6.70 -38.22
CA ASP A 1055 -8.66 7.56 -39.22
C ASP A 1055 -7.53 8.18 -40.03
N GLN A 1056 -7.26 7.61 -41.20
CA GLN A 1056 -6.11 8.00 -42.01
C GLN A 1056 -6.37 9.21 -42.92
N ASP A 1057 -7.65 9.56 -43.09
CA ASP A 1057 -8.15 10.62 -43.96
C ASP A 1057 -8.88 11.71 -43.15
N TYR A 1058 -8.38 12.02 -41.95
CA TYR A 1058 -9.05 12.97 -41.08
C TYR A 1058 -9.04 14.38 -41.68
N CYS A 1059 -10.23 14.91 -41.96
CA CYS A 1059 -10.45 16.28 -42.44
C CYS A 1059 -11.29 17.07 -41.42
N PRO A 1060 -10.75 18.12 -40.78
CA PRO A 1060 -11.53 18.97 -39.90
C PRO A 1060 -12.64 19.71 -40.66
N HIS A 1061 -13.80 19.92 -40.03
CA HIS A 1061 -15.04 20.48 -40.62
C HIS A 1061 -14.93 21.88 -41.28
N ASN A 1062 -13.75 22.53 -41.28
CA ASN A 1062 -13.54 23.88 -41.82
C ASN A 1062 -12.51 23.95 -42.97
N LEU A 1063 -12.09 22.82 -43.53
CA LEU A 1063 -11.10 22.80 -44.61
C LEU A 1063 -11.65 22.03 -45.82
N ASN A 1064 -11.58 22.64 -47.01
CA ASN A 1064 -11.88 21.96 -48.27
C ASN A 1064 -10.81 20.87 -48.48
N CYS A 1065 -11.11 19.63 -48.10
CA CYS A 1065 -10.28 18.47 -48.41
C CYS A 1065 -10.74 17.90 -49.76
N PRO A 1066 -9.97 18.07 -50.84
CA PRO A 1066 -10.28 17.39 -52.10
C PRO A 1066 -10.18 15.88 -51.88
N LYS A 1067 -11.19 15.14 -52.36
CA LYS A 1067 -11.13 13.67 -52.46
C LYS A 1067 -10.06 13.32 -53.49
N GLN A 1068 -8.82 13.17 -53.06
CA GLN A 1068 -7.81 12.42 -53.80
C GLN A 1068 -7.32 11.30 -52.90
N VAL A 1069 -7.47 10.08 -53.40
CA VAL A 1069 -7.03 8.84 -52.79
C VAL A 1069 -5.54 8.95 -52.48
N SER A 1070 -5.16 8.81 -51.20
CA SER A 1070 -3.76 8.66 -50.77
C SER A 1070 -3.44 7.19 -50.49
#